data_AF-A0A2H0M257-F1
#
_entry.id   AF-A0A2H0M257-F1
#
_cell.length_a   1.000
_cell.length_b   1.000
_cell.length_c   1.000
_cell.angle_alpha   90.00
_cell.angle_beta   90.00
_cell.angle_gamma   90.00
#
_symmetry.space_group_name_H-M   'P 1'
#
loop_
_entity.id
_entity.type
_entity.pdbx_description
1 polymer ?
#
loop_
_entity_poly.entity_id
_entity_poly.type
_entity_poly.pdbx_seq_one_letter_code
_entity_poly.pdbx_strand_id
1 'polypeptide(L)'
;MVRDILVKKREELFKHKTKTTAEQRKYLRLDTVFPVQFRLEELDVNVPLSGWLQGFTNNISRGGICLSINNIDPELLKLIKEKKCRLSLEIDVPVSKKPIPVIAGITWIREDHGGKCKCQVGLDYKHISVKQNNQLMRYAWLKKLFIPTALSAVILLALILGINSYLNFTLTRNNKLLIEKLSVVLKDSSRAQQKIQEITMQRQYLQQHLKDLETRIKSVELQKSRTESSNLNQIKQLNQSIAALAAEKIALEDKLTEALRIENVAAQEVSRLDEKKIVLQKANFDKMYQWLKVHQNNRTGLVASFEGDQDIANWSFTYDLALLIQAYTYFGDFERARKILDFFAKHAKRENGWFINAYYADDGAPAEFTMHSGPNIWIGLAIMQYTQASKDKSYLGLAESIAQTIINLQNADIDGGIRGGPALEWYSTEHNLDAYAFFNMLAKVTGKKIYSLAAQKTINWLAEHTYDRRDLPVKRGKGDSTIATDTYAWSIAAIGPQKLQELGMDPDEIMKFVEESCSVEAVFLKPNGQSVKIKGFDFAPRLHTARGGIVSSEWTAQMAVAYKIMEDFYSRKATKSKAADYGGKAQMYLGELGNMIISSSSASGQGQGCLPYATQEHVDTGHGWMTPKGGHTGSVSGTVYALFAYYGFNPLELSK
;
A
#
# COMPACT_ATOMS: atom_id res chain seq x y z
N MET A 1 -0.64 -32.84 57.55
CA MET A 1 -1.93 -32.23 57.96
C MET A 1 -2.93 -32.04 56.81
N VAL A 2 -2.71 -31.17 55.81
CA VAL A 2 -3.67 -31.05 54.66
C VAL A 2 -3.65 -32.29 53.75
N ARG A 3 -2.49 -32.95 53.63
CA ARG A 3 -2.34 -34.18 52.84
C ARG A 3 -3.05 -35.39 53.48
N ASP A 4 -3.07 -35.48 54.80
CA ASP A 4 -3.71 -36.58 55.54
C ASP A 4 -5.23 -36.45 55.58
N ILE A 5 -5.74 -35.21 55.59
CA ILE A 5 -7.18 -34.91 55.47
C ILE A 5 -7.69 -35.29 54.07
N LEU A 6 -6.90 -35.07 53.01
CA LEU A 6 -7.27 -35.46 51.64
C LEU A 6 -7.19 -36.97 51.40
N VAL A 7 -6.29 -37.69 52.09
CA VAL A 7 -6.20 -39.16 52.00
C VAL A 7 -7.35 -39.83 52.77
N LYS A 8 -7.67 -39.39 53.99
CA LYS A 8 -8.83 -39.91 54.74
C LYS A 8 -10.18 -39.62 54.06
N LYS A 9 -10.35 -38.44 53.45
CA LYS A 9 -11.57 -38.11 52.69
C LYS A 9 -11.70 -38.91 51.40
N ARG A 10 -10.58 -39.43 50.87
CA ARG A 10 -10.55 -40.33 49.70
C ARG A 10 -10.84 -41.78 50.08
N GLU A 11 -10.51 -42.20 51.30
CA GLU A 11 -10.81 -43.54 51.82
C GLU A 11 -12.24 -43.66 52.37
N GLU A 12 -12.84 -42.59 52.92
CA GLU A 12 -14.24 -42.58 53.36
C GLU A 12 -15.24 -42.47 52.19
N LEU A 13 -14.87 -41.85 51.07
CA LEU A 13 -15.69 -41.85 49.83
C LEU A 13 -15.71 -43.22 49.11
N PHE A 14 -14.90 -44.18 49.55
CA PHE A 14 -14.82 -45.53 48.98
C PHE A 14 -15.49 -46.62 49.81
N LYS A 15 -16.09 -46.27 50.96
CA LYS A 15 -16.65 -47.24 51.92
C LYS A 15 -18.17 -47.23 52.04
N HIS A 16 -18.92 -46.89 50.99
CA HIS A 16 -20.33 -47.30 50.87
C HIS A 16 -20.75 -47.33 49.39
N LYS A 17 -20.32 -48.39 48.71
CA LYS A 17 -20.96 -48.86 47.48
C LYS A 17 -21.20 -50.34 47.60
N THR A 18 -22.44 -50.65 47.96
CA THR A 18 -23.15 -51.88 47.65
C THR A 18 -22.58 -52.55 46.40
N LYS A 19 -22.21 -53.84 46.52
CA LYS A 19 -21.82 -54.74 45.43
C LYS A 19 -22.73 -54.52 44.21
N THR A 20 -22.29 -53.69 43.29
CA THR A 20 -22.88 -53.54 41.96
C THR A 20 -21.82 -54.04 41.00
N THR A 21 -22.21 -55.05 40.23
CA THR A 21 -21.41 -55.86 39.31
C THR A 21 -20.47 -55.03 38.44
N ALA A 22 -19.21 -55.44 38.39
CA ALA A 22 -18.06 -54.72 37.82
C ALA A 22 -18.06 -54.55 36.28
N GLU A 23 -19.13 -54.91 35.56
CA GLU A 23 -19.16 -54.95 34.09
C GLU A 23 -19.87 -53.77 33.41
N GLN A 24 -20.53 -52.86 34.16
CA GLN A 24 -21.36 -51.79 33.58
C GLN A 24 -20.60 -50.56 33.03
N ARG A 25 -19.26 -50.55 32.95
CA ARG A 25 -18.49 -49.39 32.44
C ARG A 25 -17.41 -49.79 31.45
N LYS A 26 -17.72 -49.78 30.15
CA LYS A 26 -16.73 -49.61 29.06
C LYS A 26 -17.32 -49.21 27.69
N TYR A 27 -18.60 -48.83 27.60
CA TYR A 27 -19.17 -48.35 26.33
C TYR A 27 -18.87 -46.86 26.10
N LEU A 28 -18.40 -46.53 24.90
CA LEU A 28 -18.42 -45.19 24.34
C LEU A 28 -19.87 -44.87 23.96
N ARG A 29 -20.50 -43.99 24.74
CA ARG A 29 -21.82 -43.46 24.40
C ARG A 29 -21.70 -42.43 23.30
N LEU A 30 -22.54 -42.57 22.29
CA LEU A 30 -22.58 -41.74 21.09
C LEU A 30 -23.96 -41.09 20.98
N ASP A 31 -24.02 -39.92 20.35
CA ASP A 31 -25.28 -39.25 20.05
C ASP A 31 -25.94 -39.80 18.77
N THR A 32 -25.23 -40.67 18.04
CA THR A 32 -25.76 -41.41 16.89
C THR A 32 -26.25 -42.79 17.33
N VAL A 33 -27.43 -43.17 16.85
CA VAL A 33 -28.00 -44.49 17.06
C VAL A 33 -27.73 -45.34 15.82
N PHE A 34 -27.10 -46.50 16.00
CA PHE A 34 -26.90 -47.49 14.95
C PHE A 34 -28.07 -48.48 14.93
N PRO A 35 -28.71 -48.70 13.78
CA PRO A 35 -29.60 -49.83 13.63
C PRO A 35 -28.78 -51.12 13.67
N VAL A 36 -29.29 -52.11 14.40
CA VAL A 36 -28.68 -53.43 14.52
C VAL A 36 -29.76 -54.45 14.19
N GLN A 37 -29.55 -55.22 13.13
CA GLN A 37 -30.36 -56.42 12.92
C GLN A 37 -29.74 -57.55 13.72
N PHE A 38 -30.56 -58.36 14.39
CA PHE A 38 -30.06 -59.48 15.17
C PHE A 38 -30.97 -60.70 15.04
N ARG A 39 -30.39 -61.90 15.16
CA ARG A 39 -31.13 -63.15 15.30
C ARG A 39 -30.53 -63.99 16.41
N LEU A 40 -31.37 -64.80 17.04
CA LEU A 40 -30.98 -65.73 18.09
C LEU A 40 -30.51 -67.03 17.43
N GLU A 41 -29.37 -67.53 17.87
CA GLU A 41 -28.80 -68.80 17.42
C GLU A 41 -28.51 -69.68 18.64
N GLU A 42 -28.57 -70.99 18.45
CA GLU A 42 -28.19 -71.96 19.47
C GLU A 42 -26.69 -71.84 19.81
N LEU A 43 -26.31 -72.19 21.06
CA LEU A 43 -24.97 -71.92 21.60
C LEU A 43 -23.86 -72.63 20.82
N ASP A 44 -24.10 -73.85 20.34
CA ASP A 44 -23.09 -74.72 19.74
C ASP A 44 -23.31 -75.00 18.23
N VAL A 45 -24.46 -74.62 17.66
CA VAL A 45 -24.81 -74.86 16.25
C VAL A 45 -25.33 -73.58 15.60
N ASN A 46 -25.02 -73.33 14.32
CA ASN A 46 -25.55 -72.19 13.54
C ASN A 46 -27.04 -72.39 13.15
N VAL A 47 -27.87 -72.90 14.06
CA VAL A 47 -29.31 -73.05 13.83
C VAL A 47 -30.01 -71.78 14.31
N PRO A 48 -30.73 -71.06 13.43
CA PRO A 48 -31.47 -69.87 13.80
C PRO A 48 -32.70 -70.25 14.65
N LEU A 49 -32.75 -69.73 15.88
CA LEU A 49 -33.88 -69.85 16.81
C LEU A 49 -34.93 -68.75 16.58
N SER A 50 -34.59 -67.71 15.80
CA SER A 50 -35.51 -66.64 15.43
C SER A 50 -35.24 -66.13 14.01
N GLY A 51 -36.23 -65.43 13.44
CA GLY A 51 -35.99 -64.54 12.30
C GLY A 51 -35.10 -63.34 12.68
N TRP A 52 -34.76 -62.52 11.69
CA TRP A 52 -34.07 -61.25 11.92
C TRP A 52 -34.99 -60.24 12.61
N LEU A 53 -34.59 -59.82 13.80
CA LEU A 53 -35.23 -58.80 14.61
C LEU A 53 -34.42 -57.50 14.55
N GLN A 54 -35.05 -56.39 14.93
CA GLN A 54 -34.42 -55.08 14.90
C GLN A 54 -34.18 -54.55 16.30
N GLY A 55 -32.97 -54.04 16.52
CA GLY A 55 -32.57 -53.31 17.71
C GLY A 55 -31.73 -52.09 17.36
N PHE A 56 -31.34 -51.37 18.39
CA PHE A 56 -30.60 -50.12 18.24
C PHE A 56 -29.48 -50.03 19.27
N THR A 57 -28.34 -49.46 18.91
CA THR A 57 -27.28 -49.18 19.88
C THR A 57 -26.73 -47.77 19.70
N ASN A 58 -26.43 -47.11 20.81
CA ASN A 58 -25.65 -45.88 20.85
C ASN A 58 -24.48 -46.01 21.84
N ASN A 59 -24.14 -47.24 22.23
CA ASN A 59 -23.18 -47.56 23.27
C ASN A 59 -22.27 -48.67 22.75
N ILE A 60 -21.07 -48.30 22.30
CA ILE A 60 -20.14 -49.20 21.61
C ILE A 60 -18.82 -49.25 22.36
N SER A 61 -18.22 -50.43 22.49
CA SER A 61 -16.88 -50.62 23.04
C SER A 61 -16.06 -51.55 22.15
N ARG A 62 -14.74 -51.63 22.39
CA ARG A 62 -13.87 -52.59 21.68
C ARG A 62 -14.29 -54.04 21.88
N GLY A 63 -14.94 -54.35 23.01
CA GLY A 63 -15.34 -55.71 23.37
C GLY A 63 -16.82 -56.01 23.14
N GLY A 64 -17.66 -55.02 22.81
CA GLY A 64 -19.11 -55.28 22.78
C GLY A 64 -19.98 -54.05 22.60
N ILE A 65 -21.30 -54.25 22.52
CA ILE A 65 -22.31 -53.18 22.45
C ILE A 65 -23.39 -53.35 23.52
N CYS A 66 -24.10 -52.27 23.85
CA CYS A 66 -25.37 -52.35 24.54
C CYS A 66 -26.51 -52.21 23.54
N LEU A 67 -27.25 -53.29 23.31
CA LEU A 67 -28.37 -53.37 22.37
C LEU A 67 -29.67 -53.01 23.08
N SER A 68 -30.42 -52.05 22.53
CA SER A 68 -31.77 -51.69 22.98
C SER A 68 -32.78 -52.31 22.02
N ILE A 69 -33.70 -53.11 22.56
CA ILE A 69 -34.74 -53.82 21.83
C ILE A 69 -36.10 -53.33 22.32
N ASN A 70 -37.00 -53.04 21.38
CA ASN A 70 -38.37 -52.64 21.69
C ASN A 70 -39.31 -53.78 21.27
N ASN A 71 -40.31 -54.09 22.10
CA ASN A 71 -41.41 -55.02 21.77
C ASN A 71 -40.94 -56.41 21.32
N ILE A 72 -40.11 -57.06 22.14
CA ILE A 72 -39.70 -58.44 21.93
C ILE A 72 -40.79 -59.42 22.39
N ASP A 73 -40.96 -60.51 21.65
CA ASP A 73 -41.84 -61.62 22.01
C ASP A 73 -41.45 -62.21 23.39
N PRO A 74 -42.39 -62.38 24.33
CA PRO A 74 -42.15 -63.00 25.64
C PRO A 74 -41.42 -64.35 25.59
N GLU A 75 -41.64 -65.19 24.55
CA GLU A 75 -40.96 -66.49 24.43
C GLU A 75 -39.48 -66.32 24.08
N LEU A 76 -39.15 -65.42 23.15
CA LEU A 76 -37.77 -65.10 22.79
C LEU A 76 -37.04 -64.37 23.93
N LEU A 77 -37.75 -63.54 24.69
CA LEU A 77 -37.21 -62.86 25.86
C LEU A 77 -36.81 -63.86 26.95
N LYS A 78 -37.54 -64.96 27.12
CA LYS A 78 -37.19 -66.04 28.05
C LYS A 78 -35.88 -66.73 27.64
N LEU A 79 -35.69 -67.00 26.35
CA LEU A 79 -34.44 -67.59 25.82
C LEU A 79 -33.22 -66.68 26.03
N ILE A 80 -33.40 -65.37 25.88
CA ILE A 80 -32.37 -64.37 26.15
C ILE A 80 -32.06 -64.32 27.66
N LYS A 81 -33.09 -64.32 28.53
CA LYS A 81 -32.93 -64.32 30.00
C LYS A 81 -32.20 -65.54 30.54
N GLU A 82 -32.48 -66.71 29.99
CA GLU A 82 -31.84 -67.96 30.39
C GLU A 82 -30.40 -68.08 29.85
N LYS A 83 -29.92 -67.12 29.02
CA LYS A 83 -28.60 -67.10 28.39
C LYS A 83 -28.26 -68.37 27.58
N LYS A 84 -29.28 -69.07 27.10
CA LYS A 84 -29.16 -70.33 26.32
C LYS A 84 -28.95 -70.11 24.82
N CYS A 85 -28.65 -68.87 24.41
CA CYS A 85 -28.51 -68.50 23.00
C CYS A 85 -27.37 -67.48 22.83
N ARG A 86 -26.83 -67.43 21.61
CA ARG A 86 -25.93 -66.37 21.14
C ARG A 86 -26.65 -65.52 20.10
N LEU A 87 -26.18 -64.30 19.89
CA LEU A 87 -26.75 -63.39 18.92
C LEU A 87 -25.82 -63.23 17.73
N SER A 88 -26.36 -63.44 16.53
CA SER A 88 -25.74 -62.98 15.29
C SER A 88 -26.29 -61.60 14.97
N LEU A 89 -25.42 -60.61 14.82
CA LEU A 89 -25.73 -59.20 14.66
C LEU A 89 -25.21 -58.68 13.32
N GLU A 90 -25.97 -57.80 12.69
CA GLU A 90 -25.53 -56.94 11.59
C GLU A 90 -25.67 -55.48 12.02
N ILE A 91 -24.53 -54.86 12.34
CA ILE A 91 -24.48 -53.46 12.79
C ILE A 91 -24.35 -52.57 11.56
N ASP A 92 -25.37 -51.78 11.29
CA ASP A 92 -25.33 -50.82 10.20
C ASP A 92 -24.62 -49.54 10.66
N VAL A 93 -23.54 -49.18 9.95
CA VAL A 93 -22.73 -48.00 10.24
C VAL A 93 -22.89 -47.05 9.06
N PRO A 94 -23.35 -45.80 9.26
CA PRO A 94 -23.72 -44.89 8.16
C PRO A 94 -22.68 -44.66 7.04
N VAL A 95 -21.38 -44.91 7.32
CA VAL A 95 -20.27 -44.69 6.38
C VAL A 95 -19.76 -46.01 5.75
N SER A 96 -20.30 -47.15 6.18
CA SER A 96 -19.95 -48.47 5.65
C SER A 96 -20.94 -48.90 4.57
N LYS A 97 -20.45 -49.34 3.40
CA LYS A 97 -21.32 -49.85 2.32
C LYS A 97 -22.02 -51.18 2.67
N LYS A 98 -21.54 -51.87 3.70
CA LYS A 98 -22.07 -53.16 4.17
C LYS A 98 -22.18 -53.15 5.70
N PRO A 99 -23.26 -53.74 6.27
CA PRO A 99 -23.37 -53.96 7.70
C PRO A 99 -22.18 -54.77 8.23
N ILE A 100 -21.80 -54.53 9.48
CA ILE A 100 -20.72 -55.25 10.14
C ILE A 100 -21.32 -56.50 10.81
N PRO A 101 -21.00 -57.72 10.32
CA PRO A 101 -21.46 -58.96 10.95
C PRO A 101 -20.67 -59.23 12.24
N VAL A 102 -21.37 -59.58 13.31
CA VAL A 102 -20.80 -59.83 14.64
C VAL A 102 -21.53 -60.98 15.32
N ILE A 103 -20.79 -61.94 15.88
CA ILE A 103 -21.36 -62.93 16.80
C ILE A 103 -21.08 -62.46 18.22
N ALA A 104 -22.13 -62.33 19.04
CA ALA A 104 -22.03 -61.80 20.39
C ALA A 104 -22.72 -62.70 21.42
N GLY A 105 -22.15 -62.76 22.62
CA GLY A 105 -22.71 -63.43 23.79
C GLY A 105 -23.44 -62.46 24.72
N ILE A 106 -24.47 -62.95 25.40
CA ILE A 106 -25.27 -62.15 26.34
C ILE A 106 -24.55 -62.06 27.70
N THR A 107 -24.20 -60.85 28.12
CA THR A 107 -23.49 -60.60 29.38
C THR A 107 -24.47 -60.22 30.49
N TRP A 108 -25.36 -59.25 30.23
CA TRP A 108 -26.37 -58.79 31.19
C TRP A 108 -27.62 -58.30 30.47
N ILE A 109 -28.74 -58.26 31.20
CA ILE A 109 -30.04 -57.82 30.68
C ILE A 109 -30.67 -56.88 31.71
N ARG A 110 -31.30 -55.79 31.25
CA ARG A 110 -32.06 -54.86 32.08
C ARG A 110 -33.40 -54.56 31.40
N GLU A 111 -34.49 -54.78 32.12
CA GLU A 111 -35.84 -54.42 31.69
C GLU A 111 -36.22 -53.05 32.25
N ASP A 112 -36.89 -52.24 31.44
CA ASP A 112 -37.44 -50.97 31.86
C ASP A 112 -38.95 -51.14 32.07
N HIS A 113 -39.42 -51.08 33.33
CA HIS A 113 -40.82 -51.39 33.69
C HIS A 113 -41.81 -50.25 33.36
N GLY A 114 -41.40 -49.26 32.57
CA GLY A 114 -42.22 -48.12 32.16
C GLY A 114 -42.96 -48.33 30.83
N GLY A 115 -44.08 -49.06 30.84
CA GLY A 115 -45.20 -48.96 29.88
C GLY A 115 -44.98 -49.34 28.40
N LYS A 116 -43.75 -49.55 27.94
CA LYS A 116 -43.41 -50.13 26.63
C LYS A 116 -42.33 -51.16 26.89
N CYS A 117 -42.50 -52.42 26.48
CA CYS A 117 -41.56 -53.52 26.71
C CYS A 117 -40.17 -53.24 26.08
N LYS A 118 -39.37 -52.40 26.74
CA LYS A 118 -38.02 -52.01 26.35
C LYS A 118 -37.03 -52.82 27.16
N CYS A 119 -36.13 -53.48 26.45
CA CYS A 119 -35.09 -54.31 27.05
C CYS A 119 -33.72 -53.81 26.58
N GLN A 120 -32.79 -53.65 27.52
CA GLN A 120 -31.38 -53.37 27.24
C GLN A 120 -30.56 -54.61 27.50
N VAL A 121 -29.81 -55.04 26.50
CA VAL A 121 -28.97 -56.24 26.55
C VAL A 121 -27.51 -55.84 26.34
N GLY A 122 -26.67 -56.13 27.33
CA GLY A 122 -25.23 -56.01 27.21
C GLY A 122 -24.64 -57.20 26.47
N LEU A 123 -24.00 -56.95 25.34
CA LEU A 123 -23.42 -57.95 24.46
C LEU A 123 -21.89 -57.84 24.45
N ASP A 124 -21.21 -58.98 24.46
CA ASP A 124 -19.76 -59.13 24.34
C ASP A 124 -19.43 -59.87 23.04
N TYR A 125 -18.49 -59.37 22.26
CA TYR A 125 -18.13 -59.88 20.94
C TYR A 125 -17.39 -61.22 21.10
N LYS A 126 -17.99 -62.30 20.60
CA LYS A 126 -17.34 -63.62 20.50
C LYS A 126 -16.57 -63.76 19.20
N HIS A 127 -17.10 -63.21 18.11
CA HIS A 127 -16.41 -63.16 16.82
C HIS A 127 -16.73 -61.86 16.08
N ILE A 128 -15.71 -61.04 15.86
CA ILE A 128 -15.74 -59.85 15.00
C ILE A 128 -14.36 -59.73 14.35
N SER A 129 -14.30 -59.41 13.05
CA SER A 129 -13.00 -59.21 12.43
C SER A 129 -12.29 -57.99 13.02
N VAL A 130 -10.98 -58.09 13.26
CA VAL A 130 -10.16 -57.00 13.81
C VAL A 130 -10.29 -55.73 12.96
N LYS A 131 -10.36 -55.89 11.62
CA LYS A 131 -10.54 -54.78 10.67
C LYS A 131 -11.88 -54.05 10.88
N GLN A 132 -12.98 -54.79 11.01
CA GLN A 132 -14.31 -54.21 11.19
C GLN A 132 -14.49 -53.61 12.58
N ASN A 133 -13.96 -54.24 13.64
CA ASN A 133 -13.98 -53.67 14.99
C ASN A 133 -13.21 -52.33 15.05
N ASN A 134 -12.03 -52.28 14.41
CA ASN A 134 -11.26 -51.03 14.29
C ASN A 134 -12.02 -49.96 13.49
N GLN A 135 -12.75 -50.33 12.44
CA GLN A 135 -13.57 -49.39 11.68
C GLN A 135 -14.72 -48.80 12.53
N LEU A 136 -15.44 -49.64 13.28
CA LEU A 136 -16.49 -49.23 14.19
C LEU A 136 -15.96 -48.30 15.29
N MET A 137 -14.83 -48.67 15.91
CA MET A 137 -14.20 -47.87 16.96
C MET A 137 -13.62 -46.55 16.43
N ARG A 138 -13.07 -46.52 15.20
CA ARG A 138 -12.63 -45.27 14.56
C ARG A 138 -13.80 -44.31 14.37
N TYR A 139 -14.95 -44.78 13.87
CA TYR A 139 -16.15 -43.95 13.74
C TYR A 139 -16.63 -43.44 15.10
N ALA A 140 -16.69 -44.31 16.11
CA ALA A 140 -17.09 -43.96 17.46
C ALA A 140 -16.18 -42.88 18.08
N TRP A 141 -14.86 -43.05 17.97
CA TRP A 141 -13.89 -42.06 18.46
C TRP A 141 -13.94 -40.74 17.69
N LEU A 142 -14.07 -40.79 16.36
CA LEU A 142 -14.22 -39.60 15.53
C LEU A 142 -15.44 -38.78 15.98
N LYS A 143 -16.61 -39.41 16.14
CA LYS A 143 -17.82 -38.70 16.59
C LYS A 143 -17.68 -38.09 17.98
N LYS A 144 -17.06 -38.80 18.93
CA LYS A 144 -16.87 -38.28 20.29
C LYS A 144 -15.85 -37.13 20.36
N LEU A 145 -14.76 -37.23 19.60
CA LEU A 145 -13.71 -36.21 19.59
C LEU A 145 -14.03 -35.04 18.67
N PHE A 146 -14.93 -35.18 17.70
CA PHE A 146 -15.24 -34.13 16.73
C PHE A 146 -15.72 -32.84 17.38
N ILE A 147 -16.70 -32.91 18.30
CA ILE A 147 -17.24 -31.71 18.94
C ILE A 147 -16.17 -30.96 19.77
N PRO A 148 -15.42 -31.58 20.70
CA PRO A 148 -14.40 -30.86 21.47
C PRO A 148 -13.21 -30.39 20.62
N THR A 149 -12.82 -31.14 19.58
CA THR A 149 -11.74 -30.71 18.66
C THR A 149 -12.18 -29.55 17.78
N ALA A 150 -13.41 -29.58 17.25
CA ALA A 150 -13.99 -28.46 16.51
C ALA A 150 -14.12 -27.22 17.40
N LEU A 151 -14.62 -27.35 18.63
CA LEU A 151 -14.72 -26.23 19.57
C LEU A 151 -13.34 -25.65 19.89
N SER A 152 -12.35 -26.50 20.13
CA SER A 152 -10.96 -26.06 20.38
C SER A 152 -10.36 -25.33 19.16
N ALA A 153 -10.63 -25.83 17.94
CA ALA A 153 -10.20 -25.17 16.71
C ALA A 153 -10.88 -23.81 16.51
N VAL A 154 -12.17 -23.68 16.83
CA VAL A 154 -12.90 -22.41 16.79
C VAL A 154 -12.33 -21.41 17.80
N ILE A 155 -12.06 -21.85 19.03
CA ILE A 155 -11.44 -21.00 20.06
C ILE A 155 -10.03 -20.55 19.62
N LEU A 156 -9.23 -21.47 19.06
CA LEU A 156 -7.90 -21.15 18.55
C LEU A 156 -7.96 -20.14 17.39
N LEU A 157 -8.88 -20.32 16.44
CA LEU A 157 -9.10 -19.37 15.35
C LEU A 157 -9.55 -18.01 15.87
N ALA A 158 -10.47 -17.96 16.85
CA ALA A 158 -10.90 -16.73 17.48
C ALA A 158 -9.75 -16.01 18.20
N LEU A 159 -8.89 -16.74 18.90
CA LEU A 159 -7.67 -16.21 19.52
C LEU A 159 -6.69 -15.64 18.49
N ILE A 160 -6.43 -16.37 17.40
CA ILE A 160 -5.55 -15.92 16.31
C ILE A 160 -6.11 -14.66 15.66
N LEU A 161 -7.41 -14.62 15.36
CA LEU A 161 -8.08 -13.45 14.81
C LEU A 161 -8.05 -12.26 15.79
N GLY A 162 -8.24 -12.51 17.09
CA GLY A 162 -8.16 -11.50 18.14
C GLY A 162 -6.76 -10.89 18.26
N ILE A 163 -5.71 -11.73 18.25
CA ILE A 163 -4.31 -11.30 18.27
C ILE A 163 -3.99 -10.50 17.01
N ASN A 164 -4.38 -10.98 15.83
CA ASN A 164 -4.13 -10.29 14.56
C ASN A 164 -4.84 -8.93 14.50
N SER A 165 -6.09 -8.86 14.97
CA SER A 165 -6.86 -7.62 15.06
C SER A 165 -6.20 -6.62 16.02
N TYR A 166 -5.73 -7.07 17.20
CA TYR A 166 -5.02 -6.23 18.16
C TYR A 166 -3.69 -5.69 17.61
N LEU A 167 -2.91 -6.54 16.94
CA LEU A 167 -1.66 -6.13 16.28
C LEU A 167 -1.94 -5.11 15.18
N ASN A 168 -2.96 -5.35 14.34
CA ASN A 168 -3.32 -4.43 13.26
C ASN A 168 -3.79 -3.08 13.80
N PHE A 169 -4.62 -3.08 14.84
CA PHE A 169 -5.05 -1.86 15.52
C PHE A 169 -3.86 -1.06 16.07
N THR A 170 -2.91 -1.75 16.70
CA THR A 170 -1.70 -1.13 17.26
C THR A 170 -0.81 -0.54 16.16
N LEU A 171 -0.59 -1.27 15.06
CA LEU A 171 0.18 -0.79 13.90
C LEU A 171 -0.47 0.43 13.26
N THR A 172 -1.77 0.37 13.02
CA THR A 172 -2.57 1.46 12.45
C THR A 172 -2.46 2.72 13.31
N ARG A 173 -2.61 2.59 14.63
CA ARG A 173 -2.48 3.71 15.56
C ARG A 173 -1.07 4.32 15.52
N ASN A 174 -0.04 3.50 15.54
CA ASN A 174 1.35 3.98 15.54
C ASN A 174 1.72 4.68 14.23
N ASN A 175 1.27 4.16 13.08
CA ASN A 175 1.50 4.79 11.78
C ASN A 175 0.72 6.12 11.66
N LYS A 176 -0.52 6.20 12.14
CA LYS A 176 -1.28 7.47 12.21
C LYS A 176 -0.55 8.53 13.04
N LEU A 177 -0.05 8.15 14.23
CA LEU A 177 0.73 9.04 15.08
C LEU A 177 2.03 9.53 14.40
N LEU A 178 2.67 8.69 13.57
CA LEU A 178 3.88 9.09 12.83
C LEU A 178 3.57 10.17 11.79
N ILE A 179 2.45 10.04 11.07
CA ILE A 179 1.98 11.02 10.09
C ILE A 179 1.62 12.34 10.79
N GLU A 180 0.90 12.27 11.91
CA GLU A 180 0.55 13.45 12.72
C GLU A 180 1.78 14.20 13.21
N LYS A 181 2.77 13.47 13.76
CA LYS A 181 4.05 14.07 14.21
C LYS A 181 4.78 14.79 13.08
N LEU A 182 4.84 14.19 11.89
CA LEU A 182 5.44 14.85 10.72
C LEU A 182 4.67 16.12 10.36
N SER A 183 3.35 16.09 10.33
CA SER A 183 2.53 17.26 10.02
C SER A 183 2.75 18.41 11.00
N VAL A 184 2.92 18.13 12.29
CA VAL A 184 3.21 19.14 13.31
C VAL A 184 4.60 19.75 13.06
N VAL A 185 5.61 18.91 12.85
CA VAL A 185 6.99 19.38 12.62
C VAL A 185 7.11 20.19 11.32
N LEU A 186 6.41 19.81 10.25
CA LEU A 186 6.38 20.59 9.00
C LEU A 186 5.77 21.98 9.22
N LYS A 187 4.66 22.05 9.96
CA LYS A 187 4.01 23.33 10.30
C LYS A 187 4.91 24.22 11.17
N ASP A 188 5.54 23.65 12.19
CA ASP A 188 6.42 24.38 13.09
C ASP A 188 7.69 24.86 12.38
N SER A 189 8.29 24.02 11.52
CA SER A 189 9.44 24.37 10.68
C SER A 189 9.09 25.53 9.74
N SER A 190 7.96 25.47 9.03
CA SER A 190 7.50 26.54 8.14
C SER A 190 7.28 27.86 8.91
N ARG A 191 6.60 27.81 10.07
CA ARG A 191 6.38 29.00 10.90
C ARG A 191 7.69 29.58 11.44
N ALA A 192 8.64 28.73 11.81
CA ALA A 192 9.94 29.16 12.30
C ALA A 192 10.78 29.81 11.18
N GLN A 193 10.75 29.25 9.97
CA GLN A 193 11.38 29.84 8.79
C GLN A 193 10.80 31.22 8.44
N GLN A 194 9.48 31.38 8.46
CA GLN A 194 8.83 32.69 8.24
C GLN A 194 9.29 33.74 9.27
N LYS A 195 9.34 33.37 10.55
CA LYS A 195 9.85 34.26 11.61
C LYS A 195 11.32 34.65 11.39
N ILE A 196 12.17 33.71 10.98
CA ILE A 196 13.57 34.03 10.67
C ILE A 196 13.65 35.02 9.51
N GLN A 197 12.83 34.86 8.46
CA GLN A 197 12.80 35.81 7.35
C GLN A 197 12.39 37.22 7.82
N GLU A 198 11.36 37.33 8.67
CA GLU A 198 10.95 38.60 9.28
C GLU A 198 12.08 39.25 10.09
N ILE A 199 12.75 38.47 10.95
CA ILE A 199 13.90 38.95 11.75
C ILE A 199 15.05 39.39 10.85
N THR A 200 15.33 38.64 9.78
CA THR A 200 16.39 38.96 8.81
C THR A 200 16.10 40.30 8.13
N MET A 201 14.86 40.53 7.70
CA MET A 201 14.44 41.81 7.11
C MET A 201 14.56 42.96 8.10
N GLN A 202 14.14 42.76 9.36
CA GLN A 202 14.29 43.76 10.42
C GLN A 202 15.77 44.10 10.67
N ARG A 203 16.64 43.09 10.71
CA ARG A 203 18.09 43.27 10.86
C ARG A 203 18.67 44.09 9.71
N GLN A 204 18.32 43.76 8.47
CA GLN A 204 18.77 44.49 7.29
C GLN A 204 18.31 45.95 7.32
N TYR A 205 17.05 46.20 7.72
CA TYR A 205 16.52 47.54 7.90
C TYR A 205 17.29 48.33 8.97
N LEU A 206 17.54 47.73 10.15
CA LEU A 206 18.31 48.36 11.23
C LEU A 206 19.74 48.67 10.78
N GLN A 207 20.41 47.75 10.07
CA GLN A 207 21.75 47.95 9.53
C GLN A 207 21.80 49.12 8.52
N GLN A 208 20.82 49.22 7.64
CA GLN A 208 20.74 50.32 6.70
C GLN A 208 20.52 51.66 7.41
N HIS A 209 19.61 51.70 8.40
CA HIS A 209 19.35 52.91 9.18
C HIS A 209 20.62 53.35 9.95
N LEU A 210 21.35 52.41 10.54
CA LEU A 210 22.60 52.70 11.25
C LEU A 210 23.64 53.33 10.31
N LYS A 211 23.75 52.83 9.08
CA LYS A 211 24.64 53.38 8.03
C LYS A 211 24.25 54.79 7.60
N ASP A 212 22.95 55.06 7.46
CA ASP A 212 22.43 56.40 7.15
C ASP A 212 22.74 57.39 8.29
N LEU A 213 22.61 56.93 9.53
CA LEU A 213 22.85 57.74 10.73
C LEU A 213 24.34 58.06 10.90
N GLU A 214 25.23 57.10 10.64
CA GLU A 214 26.68 57.35 10.57
C GLU A 214 27.05 58.38 9.50
N THR A 215 26.36 58.35 8.36
CA THR A 215 26.56 59.33 7.28
C THR A 215 26.10 60.72 7.71
N ARG A 216 24.98 60.83 8.45
CA ARG A 216 24.49 62.09 9.03
C ARG A 216 25.41 62.64 10.11
N ILE A 217 25.93 61.79 11.01
CA ILE A 217 26.90 62.22 12.04
C ILE A 217 28.14 62.81 11.35
N LYS A 218 28.70 62.12 10.35
CA LYS A 218 29.86 62.61 9.58
C LYS A 218 29.58 63.94 8.88
N SER A 219 28.39 64.15 8.33
CA SER A 219 28.07 65.41 7.64
C SER A 219 27.93 66.59 8.61
N VAL A 220 27.35 66.36 9.79
CA VAL A 220 27.23 67.37 10.86
C VAL A 220 28.60 67.67 11.48
N GLU A 221 29.45 66.67 11.67
CA GLU A 221 30.85 66.86 12.10
C GLU A 221 31.67 67.68 11.10
N LEU A 222 31.48 67.42 9.79
CA LEU A 222 32.11 68.20 8.74
C LEU A 222 31.61 69.65 8.74
N GLN A 223 30.31 69.89 8.93
CA GLN A 223 29.77 71.25 9.06
C GLN A 223 30.35 71.99 10.28
N LYS A 224 30.47 71.30 11.42
CA LYS A 224 31.13 71.82 12.62
C LYS A 224 32.59 72.20 12.34
N SER A 225 33.36 71.37 11.63
CA SER A 225 34.76 71.66 11.29
C SER A 225 34.96 72.87 10.38
N ARG A 226 33.92 73.23 9.61
CA ARG A 226 33.91 74.38 8.69
C ARG A 226 33.34 75.67 9.30
N THR A 227 32.81 75.60 10.53
CA THR A 227 32.18 76.74 11.19
C THR A 227 33.24 77.55 11.95
N GLU A 228 33.29 78.86 11.75
CA GLU A 228 34.26 79.75 12.42
C GLU A 228 34.06 79.77 13.94
N SER A 229 35.15 79.81 14.69
CA SER A 229 35.18 79.78 16.16
C SER A 229 34.48 80.98 16.85
N SER A 230 34.14 82.03 16.10
CA SER A 230 33.37 83.20 16.54
C SER A 230 31.86 82.92 16.67
N ASN A 231 31.32 81.88 16.02
CA ASN A 231 29.88 81.62 15.93
C ASN A 231 29.40 80.57 16.95
N LEU A 232 29.59 80.89 18.24
CA LEU A 232 29.36 80.01 19.40
C LEU A 232 27.96 79.37 19.46
N ASN A 233 26.92 80.08 19.03
CA ASN A 233 25.54 79.55 19.02
C ASN A 233 25.36 78.42 18.00
N GLN A 234 25.96 78.54 16.82
CA GLN A 234 25.87 77.54 15.76
C GLN A 234 26.64 76.26 16.13
N ILE A 235 27.81 76.42 16.75
CA ILE A 235 28.60 75.30 17.29
C ILE A 235 27.82 74.58 18.41
N LYS A 236 27.10 75.31 19.27
CA LYS A 236 26.28 74.73 20.34
C LYS A 236 25.10 73.91 19.79
N GLN A 237 24.42 74.40 18.75
CA GLN A 237 23.36 73.64 18.06
C GLN A 237 23.89 72.38 17.39
N LEU A 238 25.02 72.46 16.67
CA LEU A 238 25.64 71.30 16.03
C LEU A 238 26.07 70.23 17.05
N ASN A 239 26.59 70.64 18.21
CA ASN A 239 26.92 69.71 19.31
C ASN A 239 25.68 69.02 19.89
N GLN A 240 24.55 69.73 20.03
CA GLN A 240 23.29 69.12 20.47
C GLN A 240 22.77 68.10 19.44
N SER A 241 22.86 68.42 18.14
CA SER A 241 22.50 67.48 17.07
C SER A 241 23.40 66.24 17.05
N ILE A 242 24.72 66.40 17.21
CA ILE A 242 25.65 65.26 17.30
C ILE A 242 25.32 64.39 18.52
N ALA A 243 25.05 64.99 19.69
CA ALA A 243 24.70 64.24 20.89
C ALA A 243 23.37 63.47 20.74
N ALA A 244 22.36 64.08 20.12
CA ALA A 244 21.08 63.43 19.84
C ALA A 244 21.24 62.25 18.85
N LEU A 245 21.99 62.45 17.76
CA LEU A 245 22.29 61.41 16.78
C LEU A 245 23.13 60.28 17.38
N ALA A 246 24.09 60.59 18.26
CA ALA A 246 24.89 59.58 18.96
C ALA A 246 24.04 58.75 19.93
N ALA A 247 23.10 59.36 20.64
CA ALA A 247 22.15 58.64 21.50
C ALA A 247 21.22 57.72 20.68
N GLU A 248 20.75 58.20 19.52
CA GLU A 248 19.94 57.39 18.59
C GLU A 248 20.76 56.22 18.01
N LYS A 249 22.04 56.44 17.67
CA LYS A 249 22.96 55.38 17.23
C LYS A 249 23.08 54.26 18.26
N ILE A 250 23.36 54.60 19.52
CA ILE A 250 23.50 53.62 20.61
C ILE A 250 22.19 52.82 20.77
N ALA A 251 21.04 53.49 20.75
CA ALA A 251 19.74 52.83 20.86
C ALA A 251 19.46 51.87 19.68
N LEU A 252 19.95 52.18 18.48
CA LEU A 252 19.84 51.28 17.31
C LEU A 252 20.84 50.12 17.37
N GLU A 253 22.05 50.34 17.89
CA GLU A 253 23.05 49.30 18.12
C GLU A 253 22.55 48.25 19.13
N ASP A 254 21.88 48.69 20.21
CA ASP A 254 21.25 47.79 21.18
C ASP A 254 20.13 46.96 20.53
N LYS A 255 19.27 47.60 19.73
CA LYS A 255 18.20 46.90 18.99
C LYS A 255 18.76 45.90 17.98
N LEU A 256 19.86 46.25 17.30
CA LEU A 256 20.54 45.37 16.36
C LEU A 256 21.15 44.16 17.06
N THR A 257 21.76 44.37 18.23
CA THR A 257 22.34 43.30 19.06
C THR A 257 21.26 42.34 19.55
N GLU A 258 20.11 42.87 19.99
CA GLU A 258 18.97 42.04 20.39
C GLU A 258 18.38 41.27 19.20
N ALA A 259 18.24 41.91 18.03
CA ALA A 259 17.80 41.25 16.81
C ALA A 259 18.74 40.09 16.41
N LEU A 260 20.06 40.29 16.49
CA LEU A 260 21.07 39.25 16.25
C LEU A 260 20.97 38.10 17.25
N ARG A 261 20.73 38.39 18.53
CA ARG A 261 20.54 37.35 19.55
C ARG A 261 19.30 36.52 19.28
N ILE A 262 18.18 37.17 18.94
CA ILE A 262 16.93 36.49 18.58
C ILE A 262 17.11 35.65 17.30
N GLU A 263 17.79 36.18 16.28
CA GLU A 263 18.10 35.47 15.03
C GLU A 263 18.90 34.19 15.31
N ASN A 264 19.94 34.28 16.12
CA ASN A 264 20.77 33.12 16.47
C ASN A 264 19.98 32.03 17.23
N VAL A 265 19.14 32.41 18.20
CA VAL A 265 18.30 31.46 18.93
C VAL A 265 17.25 30.83 18.00
N ALA A 266 16.64 31.62 17.12
CA ALA A 266 15.69 31.13 16.15
C ALA A 266 16.35 30.17 15.13
N ALA A 267 17.57 30.48 14.69
CA ALA A 267 18.34 29.65 13.76
C ALA A 267 18.67 28.28 14.38
N GLN A 268 19.04 28.24 15.67
CA GLN A 268 19.25 26.97 16.38
C GLN A 268 17.98 26.13 16.46
N GLU A 269 16.82 26.76 16.74
CA GLU A 269 15.54 26.04 16.79
C GLU A 269 15.13 25.52 15.41
N VAL A 270 15.34 26.29 14.33
CA VAL A 270 15.11 25.81 12.97
C VAL A 270 16.01 24.63 12.63
N SER A 271 17.30 24.69 12.97
CA SER A 271 18.20 23.54 12.76
C SER A 271 17.70 22.28 13.47
N ARG A 272 17.24 22.41 14.73
CA ARG A 272 16.67 21.30 15.50
C ARG A 272 15.39 20.74 14.87
N LEU A 273 14.52 21.61 14.35
CA LEU A 273 13.29 21.22 13.66
C LEU A 273 13.61 20.54 12.32
N ASP A 274 14.61 21.01 11.60
CA ASP A 274 15.06 20.44 10.33
C ASP A 274 15.65 19.04 10.51
N GLU A 275 16.44 18.81 11.57
CA GLU A 275 16.91 17.46 11.92
C GLU A 275 15.75 16.50 12.21
N LYS A 276 14.77 16.93 13.03
CA LYS A 276 13.57 16.14 13.32
C LYS A 276 12.75 15.89 12.06
N LYS A 277 12.61 16.90 11.20
CA LYS A 277 11.91 16.83 9.92
C LYS A 277 12.54 15.76 9.04
N ILE A 278 13.85 15.76 8.88
CA ILE A 278 14.58 14.77 8.05
C ILE A 278 14.30 13.35 8.55
N VAL A 279 14.41 13.11 9.87
CA VAL A 279 14.16 11.78 10.46
C VAL A 279 12.72 11.33 10.24
N LEU A 280 11.74 12.20 10.49
CA LEU A 280 10.32 11.88 10.33
C LEU A 280 9.91 11.74 8.87
N GLN A 281 10.46 12.55 7.97
CA GLN A 281 10.24 12.42 6.54
C GLN A 281 10.74 11.07 6.06
N LYS A 282 11.99 10.72 6.36
CA LYS A 282 12.55 9.41 6.00
C LYS A 282 11.66 8.27 6.51
N ALA A 283 11.26 8.31 7.77
CA ALA A 283 10.38 7.30 8.35
C ALA A 283 9.02 7.21 7.63
N ASN A 284 8.41 8.33 7.22
CA ASN A 284 7.15 8.32 6.49
C ASN A 284 7.31 7.83 5.04
N PHE A 285 8.37 8.23 4.33
CA PHE A 285 8.65 7.73 2.98
C PHE A 285 8.98 6.23 2.99
N ASP A 286 9.70 5.74 4.01
CA ASP A 286 9.91 4.30 4.20
C ASP A 286 8.56 3.56 4.39
N LYS A 287 7.59 4.18 5.08
CA LYS A 287 6.24 3.63 5.28
C LYS A 287 5.39 3.68 4.01
N MET A 288 5.54 4.71 3.17
CA MET A 288 4.95 4.73 1.83
C MET A 288 5.42 3.57 0.98
N TYR A 289 6.72 3.26 1.02
CA TYR A 289 7.21 2.08 0.32
C TYR A 289 6.63 0.77 0.89
N GLN A 290 6.49 0.66 2.22
CA GLN A 290 5.80 -0.48 2.83
C GLN A 290 4.33 -0.56 2.41
N TRP A 291 3.63 0.57 2.26
CA TRP A 291 2.26 0.62 1.76
C TRP A 291 2.15 -0.05 0.39
N LEU A 292 3.05 0.26 -0.55
CA LEU A 292 3.06 -0.40 -1.87
C LEU A 292 3.25 -1.92 -1.74
N LYS A 293 4.18 -2.36 -0.86
CA LYS A 293 4.51 -3.77 -0.67
C LYS A 293 3.37 -4.60 -0.11
N VAL A 294 2.60 -4.07 0.84
CA VAL A 294 1.50 -4.81 1.49
C VAL A 294 0.26 -4.91 0.60
N HIS A 295 0.11 -4.01 -0.37
CA HIS A 295 -1.00 -4.02 -1.34
C HIS A 295 -0.73 -4.90 -2.58
N GLN A 296 0.48 -5.46 -2.73
CA GLN A 296 0.74 -6.39 -3.81
C GLN A 296 0.02 -7.72 -3.58
N ASN A 297 -0.89 -8.05 -4.50
CA ASN A 297 -1.60 -9.31 -4.50
C ASN A 297 -0.62 -10.47 -4.71
N ASN A 298 -0.66 -11.47 -3.82
CA ASN A 298 0.28 -12.59 -3.86
C ASN A 298 0.05 -13.56 -5.02
N ARG A 299 -1.17 -13.61 -5.58
CA ARG A 299 -1.55 -14.51 -6.69
C ARG A 299 -1.19 -13.92 -8.04
N THR A 300 -1.61 -12.68 -8.30
CA THR A 300 -1.43 -12.03 -9.61
C THR A 300 -0.14 -11.21 -9.69
N GLY A 301 0.40 -10.78 -8.53
CA GLY A 301 1.49 -9.81 -8.47
C GLY A 301 1.07 -8.36 -8.62
N LEU A 302 -0.21 -8.09 -8.89
CA LEU A 302 -0.74 -6.75 -9.17
C LEU A 302 -1.06 -5.97 -7.91
N VAL A 303 -1.18 -4.66 -8.04
CA VAL A 303 -1.54 -3.73 -6.96
C VAL A 303 -2.68 -2.86 -7.47
N ALA A 304 -3.76 -2.73 -6.69
CA ALA A 304 -4.83 -1.80 -7.00
C ALA A 304 -4.30 -0.35 -6.97
N SER A 305 -4.57 0.40 -8.03
CA SER A 305 -4.09 1.78 -8.22
C SER A 305 -4.62 2.76 -7.18
N PHE A 306 -5.86 2.55 -6.74
CA PHE A 306 -6.57 3.45 -5.84
C PHE A 306 -7.20 2.70 -4.66
N GLU A 307 -6.61 2.85 -3.47
CA GLU A 307 -7.09 2.25 -2.23
C GLU A 307 -8.17 3.14 -1.59
N GLY A 308 -9.44 2.88 -1.88
CA GLY A 308 -10.57 3.58 -1.25
C GLY A 308 -11.69 3.95 -2.22
N ASP A 309 -11.40 4.00 -3.52
CA ASP A 309 -12.40 4.22 -4.56
C ASP A 309 -13.19 2.92 -4.83
N GLN A 310 -14.50 2.97 -4.66
CA GLN A 310 -15.38 1.80 -4.85
C GLN A 310 -15.69 1.54 -6.32
N ASP A 311 -15.70 2.56 -7.18
CA ASP A 311 -16.13 2.43 -8.57
C ASP A 311 -15.06 1.75 -9.43
N ILE A 312 -13.80 1.98 -9.10
CA ILE A 312 -12.62 1.37 -9.70
C ILE A 312 -11.89 0.46 -8.70
N ALA A 313 -12.65 -0.14 -7.79
CA ALA A 313 -12.12 -1.05 -6.79
C ALA A 313 -11.34 -2.19 -7.45
N ASN A 314 -10.14 -2.46 -6.94
CA ASN A 314 -9.19 -3.46 -7.46
C ASN A 314 -8.70 -3.20 -8.90
N TRP A 315 -8.96 -2.05 -9.52
CA TRP A 315 -8.36 -1.75 -10.82
C TRP A 315 -6.86 -1.47 -10.64
N SER A 316 -6.06 -2.09 -11.49
CA SER A 316 -4.62 -1.91 -11.60
C SER A 316 -4.34 -1.31 -12.98
N PHE A 317 -4.13 0.01 -13.03
CA PHE A 317 -3.81 0.68 -14.28
C PHE A 317 -2.41 0.29 -14.76
N THR A 318 -2.28 0.07 -16.07
CA THR A 318 -1.03 -0.37 -16.70
C THR A 318 0.13 0.60 -16.42
N TYR A 319 -0.15 1.90 -16.44
CA TYR A 319 0.81 2.94 -16.09
C TYR A 319 1.29 2.81 -14.63
N ASP A 320 0.37 2.69 -13.67
CA ASP A 320 0.71 2.57 -12.25
C ASP A 320 1.51 1.30 -11.95
N LEU A 321 1.19 0.19 -12.63
CA LEU A 321 1.95 -1.05 -12.53
C LEU A 321 3.39 -0.88 -13.05
N ALA A 322 3.59 -0.11 -14.12
CA ALA A 322 4.91 0.23 -14.61
C ALA A 322 5.70 1.11 -13.62
N LEU A 323 5.05 2.09 -12.99
CA LEU A 323 5.64 2.89 -11.90
C LEU A 323 6.06 2.01 -10.72
N LEU A 324 5.22 1.06 -10.33
CA LEU A 324 5.52 0.10 -9.27
C LEU A 324 6.71 -0.79 -9.58
N ILE A 325 6.85 -1.27 -10.83
CA ILE A 325 8.04 -2.02 -11.26
C ILE A 325 9.29 -1.17 -11.05
N GLN A 326 9.27 0.11 -11.44
CA GLN A 326 10.40 1.01 -11.25
C GLN A 326 10.69 1.28 -9.78
N ALA A 327 9.66 1.50 -8.95
CA ALA A 327 9.82 1.66 -7.50
C ALA A 327 10.44 0.42 -6.86
N TYR A 328 9.89 -0.77 -7.10
CA TYR A 328 10.45 -2.03 -6.57
C TYR A 328 11.89 -2.26 -7.05
N THR A 329 12.19 -1.92 -8.31
CA THR A 329 13.54 -2.01 -8.87
C THR A 329 14.50 -1.06 -8.14
N TYR A 330 14.10 0.19 -7.91
CA TYR A 330 14.91 1.19 -7.21
C TYR A 330 15.26 0.74 -5.78
N PHE A 331 14.31 0.13 -5.07
CA PHE A 331 14.53 -0.40 -3.72
C PHE A 331 15.18 -1.80 -3.68
N GLY A 332 15.53 -2.37 -4.84
CA GLY A 332 16.15 -3.69 -4.93
C GLY A 332 15.20 -4.87 -4.64
N ASP A 333 13.89 -4.65 -4.52
CA ASP A 333 12.88 -5.70 -4.34
C ASP A 333 12.53 -6.34 -5.70
N PHE A 334 13.54 -6.91 -6.39
CA PHE A 334 13.42 -7.44 -7.75
C PHE A 334 12.38 -8.55 -7.90
N GLU A 335 12.13 -9.35 -6.86
CA GLU A 335 11.09 -10.38 -6.87
C GLU A 335 9.68 -9.79 -7.03
N ARG A 336 9.43 -8.62 -6.42
CA ARG A 336 8.11 -7.95 -6.53
C ARG A 336 7.92 -7.33 -7.91
N ALA A 337 8.98 -6.70 -8.43
CA ALA A 337 9.00 -6.23 -9.82
C ALA A 337 8.76 -7.38 -10.80
N ARG A 338 9.44 -8.52 -10.58
CA ARG A 338 9.32 -9.72 -11.43
C ARG A 338 7.89 -10.23 -11.49
N LYS A 339 7.15 -10.25 -10.38
CA LYS A 339 5.74 -10.70 -10.39
C LYS A 339 4.85 -9.87 -11.34
N ILE A 340 5.00 -8.55 -11.34
CA ILE A 340 4.25 -7.67 -12.27
C ILE A 340 4.73 -7.88 -13.71
N LEU A 341 6.05 -8.00 -13.92
CA LEU A 341 6.61 -8.27 -15.24
C LEU A 341 6.20 -9.63 -15.81
N ASP A 342 6.12 -10.67 -14.97
CA ASP A 342 5.63 -12.00 -15.31
C ASP A 342 4.15 -11.95 -15.71
N PHE A 343 3.33 -11.15 -15.02
CA PHE A 343 1.96 -10.90 -15.45
C PHE A 343 1.93 -10.34 -16.88
N PHE A 344 2.66 -9.27 -17.18
CA PHE A 344 2.68 -8.70 -18.53
C PHE A 344 3.26 -9.67 -19.56
N ALA A 345 4.28 -10.46 -19.22
CA ALA A 345 4.92 -11.40 -20.11
C ALA A 345 4.04 -12.63 -20.44
N LYS A 346 3.24 -13.11 -19.49
CA LYS A 346 2.60 -14.44 -19.58
C LYS A 346 1.08 -14.44 -19.47
N HIS A 347 0.48 -13.44 -18.83
CA HIS A 347 -0.92 -13.50 -18.39
C HIS A 347 -1.78 -12.32 -18.85
N ALA A 348 -1.20 -11.14 -18.99
CA ALA A 348 -1.93 -9.94 -19.36
C ALA A 348 -2.59 -10.09 -20.74
N LYS A 349 -3.89 -9.83 -20.81
CA LYS A 349 -4.62 -9.75 -22.07
C LYS A 349 -4.01 -8.66 -22.96
N ARG A 350 -3.82 -8.97 -24.23
CA ARG A 350 -3.38 -8.05 -25.28
C ARG A 350 -4.31 -8.10 -26.47
N GLU A 351 -4.41 -7.00 -27.21
CA GLU A 351 -5.13 -6.92 -28.48
C GLU A 351 -4.19 -6.37 -29.55
N ASN A 352 -3.98 -7.13 -30.64
CA ASN A 352 -3.08 -6.75 -31.74
C ASN A 352 -1.68 -6.27 -31.30
N GLY A 353 -1.11 -6.88 -30.25
CA GLY A 353 0.21 -6.53 -29.71
C GLY A 353 0.21 -5.40 -28.67
N TRP A 354 -0.94 -4.83 -28.34
CA TRP A 354 -1.10 -3.77 -27.35
C TRP A 354 -1.62 -4.31 -26.02
N PHE A 355 -1.08 -3.80 -24.92
CA PHE A 355 -1.69 -3.95 -23.61
C PHE A 355 -2.84 -2.97 -23.45
N ILE A 356 -3.86 -3.42 -22.73
CA ILE A 356 -5.03 -2.60 -22.39
C ILE A 356 -4.73 -1.72 -21.17
N ASN A 357 -5.62 -0.77 -20.86
CA ASN A 357 -5.35 0.29 -19.89
C ASN A 357 -5.39 -0.18 -18.43
N ALA A 358 -6.25 -1.15 -18.09
CA ALA A 358 -6.39 -1.63 -16.71
C ALA A 358 -6.76 -3.11 -16.60
N TYR A 359 -6.37 -3.72 -15.48
CA TYR A 359 -6.67 -5.10 -15.10
C TYR A 359 -7.18 -5.18 -13.66
N TYR A 360 -7.96 -6.20 -13.33
CA TYR A 360 -8.35 -6.47 -11.95
C TYR A 360 -7.19 -7.08 -11.15
N ALA A 361 -6.91 -6.53 -9.96
CA ALA A 361 -5.77 -6.90 -9.14
C ALA A 361 -5.86 -8.33 -8.56
N ASP A 362 -7.06 -8.86 -8.40
CA ASP A 362 -7.35 -10.14 -7.75
C ASP A 362 -7.23 -11.37 -8.68
N ASP A 363 -7.56 -11.21 -9.95
CA ASP A 363 -7.52 -12.28 -10.94
C ASP A 363 -6.75 -11.96 -12.24
N GLY A 364 -6.42 -10.69 -12.50
CA GLY A 364 -5.73 -10.24 -13.70
C GLY A 364 -6.61 -10.10 -14.94
N ALA A 365 -7.94 -10.19 -14.79
CA ALA A 365 -8.88 -10.01 -15.88
C ALA A 365 -8.86 -8.57 -16.41
N PRO A 366 -9.17 -8.34 -17.70
CA PRO A 366 -9.22 -6.99 -18.26
C PRO A 366 -10.33 -6.15 -17.62
N ALA A 367 -10.00 -4.93 -17.19
CA ALA A 367 -10.94 -3.99 -16.55
C ALA A 367 -11.29 -2.80 -17.47
N GLU A 368 -10.31 -2.28 -18.22
CA GLU A 368 -10.52 -1.21 -19.19
C GLU A 368 -9.77 -1.52 -20.50
N PHE A 369 -10.51 -1.62 -21.60
CA PHE A 369 -10.04 -2.11 -22.89
C PHE A 369 -9.34 -1.06 -23.77
N THR A 370 -9.27 0.19 -23.31
CA THR A 370 -8.60 1.26 -24.02
C THR A 370 -7.11 0.92 -24.22
N MET A 371 -6.57 1.20 -25.41
CA MET A 371 -5.16 0.94 -25.74
C MET A 371 -4.45 2.27 -25.98
N HIS A 372 -3.61 2.68 -25.04
CA HIS A 372 -2.85 3.93 -25.11
C HIS A 372 -1.35 3.68 -25.26
N SER A 373 -0.69 4.54 -26.04
CA SER A 373 0.76 4.57 -26.26
C SER A 373 1.53 4.78 -24.95
N GLY A 374 1.17 5.79 -24.15
CA GLY A 374 1.84 6.11 -22.88
C GLY A 374 1.98 4.89 -21.96
N PRO A 375 0.88 4.29 -21.44
CA PRO A 375 0.94 3.13 -20.55
C PRO A 375 1.75 1.95 -21.12
N ASN A 376 1.66 1.69 -22.44
CA ASN A 376 2.46 0.65 -23.09
C ASN A 376 3.95 0.99 -23.10
N ILE A 377 4.32 2.24 -23.43
CA ILE A 377 5.71 2.72 -23.40
C ILE A 377 6.28 2.64 -21.97
N TRP A 378 5.47 2.97 -20.95
CA TRP A 378 5.88 2.90 -19.55
C TRP A 378 6.22 1.48 -19.08
N ILE A 379 5.54 0.43 -19.58
CA ILE A 379 5.99 -0.96 -19.34
C ILE A 379 7.41 -1.15 -19.90
N GLY A 380 7.67 -0.64 -21.11
CA GLY A 380 8.98 -0.67 -21.74
C GLY A 380 10.07 0.03 -20.91
N LEU A 381 9.80 1.26 -20.46
CA LEU A 381 10.68 2.02 -19.55
C LEU A 381 10.98 1.23 -18.27
N ALA A 382 9.95 0.65 -17.67
CA ALA A 382 10.09 -0.15 -16.46
C ALA A 382 10.94 -1.40 -16.67
N ILE A 383 10.80 -2.09 -17.81
CA ILE A 383 11.66 -3.22 -18.18
C ILE A 383 13.11 -2.77 -18.35
N MET A 384 13.36 -1.59 -18.94
CA MET A 384 14.73 -1.07 -19.11
C MET A 384 15.39 -0.79 -17.76
N GLN A 385 14.69 -0.12 -16.85
CA GLN A 385 15.18 0.12 -15.49
C GLN A 385 15.44 -1.21 -14.76
N TYR A 386 14.49 -2.15 -14.82
CA TYR A 386 14.64 -3.48 -14.21
C TYR A 386 15.84 -4.23 -14.76
N THR A 387 16.00 -4.27 -16.08
CA THR A 387 17.10 -4.97 -16.76
C THR A 387 18.45 -4.36 -16.38
N GLN A 388 18.53 -3.02 -16.31
CA GLN A 388 19.75 -2.32 -15.95
C GLN A 388 20.17 -2.59 -14.50
N ALA A 389 19.22 -2.55 -13.56
CA ALA A 389 19.51 -2.72 -12.13
C ALA A 389 19.73 -4.19 -11.74
N SER A 390 18.86 -5.10 -12.18
CA SER A 390 18.90 -6.52 -11.80
C SER A 390 19.86 -7.36 -12.65
N LYS A 391 20.27 -6.84 -13.82
CA LYS A 391 21.00 -7.57 -14.89
C LYS A 391 20.24 -8.74 -15.51
N ASP A 392 18.97 -8.95 -15.12
CA ASP A 392 18.09 -9.95 -15.71
C ASP A 392 17.54 -9.45 -17.06
N LYS A 393 17.85 -10.18 -18.14
CA LYS A 393 17.44 -9.84 -19.51
C LYS A 393 16.19 -10.60 -19.96
N SER A 394 15.55 -11.37 -19.09
CA SER A 394 14.41 -12.25 -19.45
C SER A 394 13.22 -11.49 -20.06
N TYR A 395 13.07 -10.21 -19.72
CA TYR A 395 11.98 -9.35 -20.22
C TYR A 395 12.38 -8.47 -21.41
N LEU A 396 13.64 -8.53 -21.86
CA LEU A 396 14.10 -7.68 -22.96
C LEU A 396 13.30 -7.90 -24.25
N GLY A 397 12.98 -9.16 -24.58
CA GLY A 397 12.15 -9.47 -25.74
C GLY A 397 10.74 -8.83 -25.67
N LEU A 398 10.18 -8.67 -24.47
CA LEU A 398 8.92 -7.96 -24.28
C LEU A 398 9.07 -6.46 -24.55
N ALA A 399 10.13 -5.83 -24.04
CA ALA A 399 10.40 -4.42 -24.33
C ALA A 399 10.63 -4.17 -25.83
N GLU A 400 11.37 -5.05 -26.51
CA GLU A 400 11.59 -4.94 -27.96
C GLU A 400 10.28 -5.10 -28.75
N SER A 401 9.37 -5.98 -28.30
CA SER A 401 8.04 -6.12 -28.90
C SER A 401 7.18 -4.87 -28.72
N ILE A 402 7.20 -4.25 -27.53
CA ILE A 402 6.50 -2.98 -27.28
C ILE A 402 7.08 -1.90 -28.20
N ALA A 403 8.41 -1.77 -28.25
CA ALA A 403 9.07 -0.78 -29.10
C ALA A 403 8.72 -0.96 -30.58
N GLN A 404 8.65 -2.20 -31.07
CA GLN A 404 8.24 -2.46 -32.45
C GLN A 404 6.81 -1.99 -32.72
N THR A 405 5.87 -2.24 -31.79
CA THR A 405 4.49 -1.75 -31.89
C THR A 405 4.43 -0.22 -31.95
N ILE A 406 5.19 0.47 -31.09
CA ILE A 406 5.23 1.94 -31.08
C ILE A 406 5.92 2.50 -32.33
N ILE A 407 7.00 1.88 -32.81
CA ILE A 407 7.69 2.27 -34.06
C ILE A 407 6.78 2.08 -35.27
N ASN A 408 5.94 1.04 -35.29
CA ASN A 408 4.95 0.86 -36.36
C ASN A 408 3.95 2.03 -36.39
N LEU A 409 3.50 2.48 -35.21
CA LEU A 409 2.62 3.66 -35.10
C LEU A 409 3.35 4.94 -35.52
N GLN A 410 4.62 5.10 -35.13
CA GLN A 410 5.47 6.22 -35.51
C GLN A 410 5.66 6.31 -37.03
N ASN A 411 5.90 5.17 -37.69
CA ASN A 411 6.12 5.12 -39.14
C ASN A 411 4.84 5.33 -39.96
N ALA A 412 3.67 5.28 -39.32
CA ALA A 412 2.39 5.60 -39.97
C ALA A 412 2.16 7.13 -40.05
N ASP A 413 2.86 7.92 -39.24
CA ASP A 413 2.88 9.39 -39.33
C ASP A 413 4.04 9.85 -40.22
N ILE A 414 3.74 10.71 -41.20
CA ILE A 414 4.75 11.23 -42.13
C ILE A 414 5.80 12.07 -41.42
N ASP A 415 5.41 12.76 -40.35
CA ASP A 415 6.29 13.62 -39.55
C ASP A 415 7.01 12.83 -38.43
N GLY A 416 6.71 11.54 -38.28
CA GLY A 416 7.37 10.66 -37.30
C GLY A 416 6.87 10.81 -35.85
N GLY A 417 5.65 11.30 -35.66
CA GLY A 417 4.97 11.39 -34.38
C GLY A 417 4.28 10.11 -33.96
N ILE A 418 4.07 9.97 -32.65
CA ILE A 418 3.36 8.84 -32.07
C ILE A 418 1.98 9.30 -31.59
N ARG A 419 0.95 8.69 -32.15
CA ARG A 419 -0.45 8.94 -31.77
C ARG A 419 -0.77 8.37 -30.39
N GLY A 420 -1.89 8.81 -29.82
CA GLY A 420 -2.38 8.41 -28.50
C GLY A 420 -2.57 6.91 -28.32
N GLY A 421 -2.80 6.18 -29.41
CA GLY A 421 -2.97 4.74 -29.46
C GLY A 421 -3.26 4.29 -30.90
N PRO A 422 -3.46 2.99 -31.15
CA PRO A 422 -3.66 2.47 -32.51
C PRO A 422 -4.93 2.98 -33.19
N ALA A 423 -5.99 3.25 -32.43
CA ALA A 423 -7.29 3.71 -32.91
C ALA A 423 -7.53 5.22 -32.68
N LEU A 424 -6.51 5.96 -32.25
CA LEU A 424 -6.62 7.35 -31.86
C LEU A 424 -5.86 8.24 -32.84
N GLU A 425 -6.47 9.36 -33.23
CA GLU A 425 -5.90 10.30 -34.19
C GLU A 425 -5.15 11.46 -33.53
N TRP A 426 -5.32 11.66 -32.22
CA TRP A 426 -4.63 12.72 -31.48
C TRP A 426 -3.19 12.32 -31.14
N TYR A 427 -2.34 13.32 -30.93
CA TYR A 427 -0.96 13.17 -30.49
C TYR A 427 -0.78 13.78 -29.10
N SER A 428 0.06 13.18 -28.26
CA SER A 428 0.43 13.74 -26.95
C SER A 428 1.94 13.99 -26.90
N THR A 429 2.31 15.17 -26.43
CA THR A 429 3.70 15.54 -26.17
C THR A 429 4.31 14.64 -25.11
N GLU A 430 3.56 14.31 -24.04
CA GLU A 430 3.99 13.38 -22.99
C GLU A 430 4.31 11.99 -23.57
N HIS A 431 3.41 11.41 -24.36
CA HIS A 431 3.64 10.09 -24.96
C HIS A 431 4.88 10.06 -25.88
N ASN A 432 5.16 11.16 -26.57
CA ASN A 432 6.35 11.27 -27.41
C ASN A 432 7.63 11.49 -26.57
N LEU A 433 7.55 12.21 -25.45
CA LEU A 433 8.65 12.31 -24.48
C LEU A 433 8.96 10.94 -23.85
N ASP A 434 7.94 10.18 -23.48
CA ASP A 434 8.07 8.81 -22.98
C ASP A 434 8.76 7.91 -24.02
N ALA A 435 8.32 7.98 -25.27
CA ALA A 435 8.89 7.18 -26.36
C ALA A 435 10.35 7.56 -26.63
N TYR A 436 10.67 8.85 -26.62
CA TYR A 436 12.04 9.34 -26.76
C TYR A 436 12.96 8.76 -25.66
N ALA A 437 12.51 8.81 -24.41
CA ALA A 437 13.23 8.21 -23.29
C ALA A 437 13.39 6.69 -23.50
N PHE A 438 12.30 5.99 -23.78
CA PHE A 438 12.29 4.54 -23.94
C PHE A 438 13.22 4.05 -25.05
N PHE A 439 13.17 4.69 -26.23
CA PHE A 439 14.01 4.34 -27.36
C PHE A 439 15.50 4.59 -27.07
N ASN A 440 15.84 5.68 -26.36
CA ASN A 440 17.21 5.92 -25.94
C ASN A 440 17.72 4.87 -24.94
N MET A 441 16.89 4.47 -23.97
CA MET A 441 17.25 3.41 -23.04
C MET A 441 17.47 2.08 -23.76
N LEU A 442 16.55 1.71 -24.66
CA LEU A 442 16.68 0.49 -25.47
C LEU A 442 17.91 0.52 -26.37
N ALA A 443 18.19 1.64 -27.02
CA ALA A 443 19.40 1.81 -27.84
C ALA A 443 20.67 1.58 -27.00
N LYS A 444 20.72 2.16 -25.79
CA LYS A 444 21.85 2.00 -24.88
C LYS A 444 22.03 0.55 -24.39
N VAL A 445 20.93 -0.15 -24.10
CA VAL A 445 20.97 -1.53 -23.58
C VAL A 445 21.26 -2.56 -24.68
N THR A 446 20.72 -2.35 -25.89
CA THR A 446 20.76 -3.35 -26.98
C THR A 446 21.83 -3.07 -28.03
N GLY A 447 22.26 -1.82 -28.18
CA GLY A 447 23.12 -1.37 -29.27
C GLY A 447 22.45 -1.35 -30.66
N LYS A 448 21.14 -1.60 -30.75
CA LYS A 448 20.42 -1.66 -32.03
C LYS A 448 20.10 -0.26 -32.56
N LYS A 449 20.60 0.04 -33.77
CA LYS A 449 20.44 1.36 -34.42
C LYS A 449 18.98 1.78 -34.67
N ILE A 450 18.07 0.81 -34.85
CA ILE A 450 16.65 1.11 -35.08
C ILE A 450 16.05 1.98 -33.96
N TYR A 451 16.46 1.75 -32.71
CA TYR A 451 15.96 2.52 -31.57
C TYR A 451 16.54 3.94 -31.53
N SER A 452 17.83 4.12 -31.85
CA SER A 452 18.40 5.47 -31.99
C SER A 452 17.74 6.26 -33.11
N LEU A 453 17.40 5.60 -34.23
CA LEU A 453 16.67 6.24 -35.33
C LEU A 453 15.24 6.62 -34.93
N ALA A 454 14.55 5.75 -34.19
CA ALA A 454 13.21 6.04 -33.67
C ALA A 454 13.23 7.23 -32.69
N ALA A 455 14.19 7.25 -31.75
CA ALA A 455 14.39 8.37 -30.83
C ALA A 455 14.67 9.69 -31.59
N GLN A 456 15.49 9.64 -32.65
CA GLN A 456 15.78 10.81 -33.48
C GLN A 456 14.53 11.32 -34.21
N LYS A 457 13.68 10.45 -34.73
CA LYS A 457 12.40 10.84 -35.32
C LYS A 457 11.51 11.53 -34.29
N THR A 458 11.41 10.95 -33.09
CA THR A 458 10.56 11.49 -32.01
C THR A 458 11.02 12.88 -31.56
N ILE A 459 12.32 13.11 -31.37
CA ILE A 459 12.82 14.43 -30.95
C ILE A 459 12.68 15.49 -32.04
N ASN A 460 12.81 15.11 -33.32
CA ASN A 460 12.54 16.01 -34.44
C ASN A 460 11.07 16.43 -34.47
N TRP A 461 10.16 15.46 -34.34
CA TRP A 461 8.72 15.73 -34.27
C TRP A 461 8.35 16.64 -33.10
N LEU A 462 8.93 16.40 -31.92
CA LEU A 462 8.74 17.26 -30.74
C LEU A 462 9.21 18.70 -31.03
N ALA A 463 10.41 18.87 -31.58
CA ALA A 463 10.94 20.18 -31.95
C ALA A 463 10.05 20.93 -32.95
N GLU A 464 9.51 20.22 -33.94
CA GLU A 464 8.70 20.81 -35.00
C GLU A 464 7.26 21.14 -34.60
N HIS A 465 6.65 20.37 -33.70
CA HIS A 465 5.21 20.51 -33.42
C HIS A 465 4.88 21.01 -32.02
N THR A 466 5.77 20.79 -31.05
CA THR A 466 5.51 21.08 -29.63
C THR A 466 6.34 22.24 -29.11
N TYR A 467 7.47 22.51 -29.75
CA TYR A 467 8.42 23.59 -29.44
C TYR A 467 8.59 24.59 -30.61
N ASP A 468 7.58 24.70 -31.47
CA ASP A 468 7.62 25.32 -32.80
C ASP A 468 7.80 26.86 -32.83
N ARG A 469 7.92 27.50 -31.66
CA ARG A 469 8.11 28.94 -31.51
C ARG A 469 9.22 29.24 -30.50
N ARG A 470 9.99 30.30 -30.76
CA ARG A 470 10.93 30.88 -29.78
C ARG A 470 10.23 31.42 -28.53
N ASP A 471 8.91 31.60 -28.60
CA ASP A 471 8.05 32.03 -27.51
C ASP A 471 7.37 30.80 -26.88
N LEU A 472 7.54 30.62 -25.57
CA LEU A 472 6.92 29.52 -24.80
C LEU A 472 5.39 29.62 -24.87
N PRO A 473 4.69 28.57 -25.36
CA PRO A 473 4.49 27.37 -24.55
C PRO A 473 4.70 26.02 -25.26
N VAL A 474 5.13 25.02 -24.48
CA VAL A 474 5.10 23.60 -24.88
C VAL A 474 3.65 23.19 -25.04
N LYS A 475 3.27 22.77 -26.24
CA LYS A 475 1.90 22.33 -26.53
C LYS A 475 1.64 20.95 -25.92
N ARG A 476 0.42 20.67 -25.46
CA ARG A 476 0.03 19.34 -24.97
C ARG A 476 0.08 18.27 -26.07
N GLY A 477 -0.07 18.67 -27.33
CA GLY A 477 0.07 17.79 -28.48
C GLY A 477 0.03 18.55 -29.81
N LYS A 478 0.22 17.82 -30.92
CA LYS A 478 0.07 18.40 -32.27
C LYS A 478 -1.35 18.87 -32.47
N GLY A 479 -1.51 20.18 -32.70
CA GLY A 479 -2.83 20.83 -32.82
C GLY A 479 -3.55 21.09 -31.49
N ASP A 480 -2.91 20.86 -30.34
CA ASP A 480 -3.50 21.07 -29.02
C ASP A 480 -2.63 22.02 -28.18
N SER A 481 -3.06 23.28 -28.10
CA SER A 481 -2.37 24.35 -27.37
C SER A 481 -2.67 24.37 -25.87
N THR A 482 -3.33 23.34 -25.34
CA THR A 482 -3.58 23.23 -23.91
C THR A 482 -2.26 23.24 -23.14
N ILE A 483 -2.22 23.95 -22.02
CA ILE A 483 -1.10 23.92 -21.08
C ILE A 483 -1.35 22.79 -20.09
N ALA A 484 -0.47 21.79 -20.12
CA ALA A 484 -0.45 20.65 -19.21
C ALA A 484 0.92 20.56 -18.54
N THR A 485 0.94 20.64 -17.21
CA THR A 485 2.16 20.71 -16.38
C THR A 485 3.14 19.55 -16.63
N ASP A 486 2.62 18.33 -16.79
CA ASP A 486 3.41 17.11 -17.05
C ASP A 486 4.35 17.29 -18.25
N THR A 487 3.90 17.91 -19.34
CA THR A 487 4.71 18.13 -20.54
C THR A 487 5.97 18.96 -20.27
N TYR A 488 5.93 19.87 -19.29
CA TYR A 488 7.07 20.68 -18.88
C TYR A 488 8.04 19.89 -18.00
N ALA A 489 7.52 19.17 -17.00
CA ALA A 489 8.32 18.29 -16.15
C ALA A 489 9.02 17.19 -16.98
N TRP A 490 8.31 16.59 -17.94
CA TRP A 490 8.82 15.52 -18.78
C TRP A 490 9.83 16.03 -19.80
N SER A 491 9.67 17.26 -20.28
CA SER A 491 10.69 17.89 -21.12
C SER A 491 12.04 17.89 -20.39
N ILE A 492 12.06 18.31 -19.13
CA ILE A 492 13.28 18.27 -18.30
C ILE A 492 13.74 16.83 -18.05
N ALA A 493 12.84 15.92 -17.70
CA ALA A 493 13.20 14.56 -17.28
C ALA A 493 13.62 13.63 -18.41
N ALA A 494 12.96 13.69 -19.58
CA ALA A 494 13.21 12.82 -20.73
C ALA A 494 14.31 13.36 -21.66
N ILE A 495 14.30 14.67 -21.95
CA ILE A 495 15.27 15.28 -22.89
C ILE A 495 16.54 15.70 -22.14
N GLY A 496 16.39 16.25 -20.93
CA GLY A 496 17.49 16.76 -20.13
C GLY A 496 17.81 18.24 -20.43
N PRO A 497 18.19 19.05 -19.43
CA PRO A 497 18.41 20.49 -19.59
C PRO A 497 19.46 20.84 -20.65
N GLN A 498 20.53 20.05 -20.76
CA GLN A 498 21.58 20.27 -21.75
C GLN A 498 21.05 20.11 -23.18
N LYS A 499 20.30 19.04 -23.44
CA LYS A 499 19.79 18.77 -24.78
C LYS A 499 18.69 19.75 -25.18
N LEU A 500 17.87 20.21 -24.23
CA LEU A 500 16.93 21.31 -24.47
C LEU A 500 17.65 22.58 -24.93
N GLN A 501 18.75 22.97 -24.28
CA GLN A 501 19.55 24.13 -24.70
C GLN A 501 20.10 23.96 -26.13
N GLU A 502 20.56 22.77 -26.50
CA GLU A 502 21.02 22.46 -27.87
C GLU A 502 19.90 22.58 -28.91
N LEU A 503 18.65 22.30 -28.51
CA LEU A 503 17.46 22.45 -29.35
C LEU A 503 16.92 23.89 -29.36
N GLY A 504 17.57 24.83 -28.67
CA GLY A 504 17.13 26.22 -28.58
C GLY A 504 16.02 26.47 -27.56
N MET A 505 15.74 25.51 -26.68
CA MET A 505 14.75 25.61 -25.62
C MET A 505 15.43 25.88 -24.28
N ASP A 506 15.14 27.03 -23.67
CA ASP A 506 15.72 27.37 -22.37
C ASP A 506 15.01 26.61 -21.24
N PRO A 507 15.69 25.67 -20.54
CA PRO A 507 15.08 24.94 -19.45
C PRO A 507 14.67 25.84 -18.26
N ASP A 508 15.34 26.98 -18.02
CA ASP A 508 14.95 27.88 -16.94
C ASP A 508 13.61 28.55 -17.26
N GLU A 509 13.42 28.99 -18.51
CA GLU A 509 12.17 29.63 -18.95
C GLU A 509 11.02 28.60 -19.01
N ILE A 510 11.28 27.33 -19.36
CA ILE A 510 10.30 26.23 -19.22
C ILE A 510 9.84 26.13 -17.76
N MET A 511 10.78 26.06 -16.81
CA MET A 511 10.47 25.91 -15.38
C MET A 511 9.73 27.14 -14.82
N LYS A 512 10.13 28.34 -15.24
CA LYS A 512 9.45 29.59 -14.86
C LYS A 512 8.02 29.64 -15.41
N PHE A 513 7.82 29.29 -16.68
CA PHE A 513 6.50 29.31 -17.31
C PHE A 513 5.52 28.37 -16.60
N VAL A 514 5.95 27.14 -16.28
CA VAL A 514 5.07 26.17 -15.58
C VAL A 514 4.78 26.59 -14.15
N GLU A 515 5.74 27.21 -13.44
CA GLU A 515 5.48 27.82 -12.13
C GLU A 515 4.39 28.89 -12.19
N GLU A 516 4.51 29.83 -13.14
CA GLU A 516 3.57 30.94 -13.32
C GLU A 516 2.20 30.49 -13.83
N SER A 517 2.15 29.43 -14.63
CA SER A 517 0.93 28.99 -15.32
C SER A 517 0.18 27.87 -14.61
N CYS A 518 0.89 27.04 -13.84
CA CYS A 518 0.35 25.79 -13.31
C CYS A 518 0.46 25.65 -11.79
N SER A 519 1.26 26.49 -11.10
CA SER A 519 1.30 26.44 -9.65
C SER A 519 0.01 27.02 -9.06
N VAL A 520 -0.57 26.29 -8.11
CA VAL A 520 -1.80 26.68 -7.43
C VAL A 520 -1.68 26.45 -5.93
N GLU A 521 -2.55 27.12 -5.17
CA GLU A 521 -2.77 26.84 -3.76
C GLU A 521 -4.19 26.32 -3.55
N ALA A 522 -4.33 25.19 -2.85
CA ALA A 522 -5.60 24.56 -2.57
C ALA A 522 -5.73 24.19 -1.09
N VAL A 523 -6.96 24.14 -0.59
CA VAL A 523 -7.22 23.62 0.76
C VAL A 523 -7.36 22.11 0.67
N PHE A 524 -6.62 21.39 1.50
CA PHE A 524 -6.69 19.96 1.67
C PHE A 524 -7.32 19.60 3.02
N LEU A 525 -8.40 18.82 2.99
CA LEU A 525 -9.04 18.28 4.19
C LEU A 525 -8.41 16.93 4.54
N LYS A 526 -7.70 16.88 5.67
CA LYS A 526 -7.12 15.63 6.17
C LYS A 526 -8.18 14.68 6.75
N PRO A 527 -7.87 13.37 6.84
CA PRO A 527 -8.76 12.40 7.48
C PRO A 527 -9.11 12.68 8.94
N ASN A 528 -8.30 13.46 9.65
CA ASN A 528 -8.56 13.87 11.03
C ASN A 528 -9.44 15.13 11.13
N GLY A 529 -9.97 15.64 10.00
CA GLY A 529 -10.78 16.85 9.92
C GLY A 529 -9.98 18.16 9.86
N GLN A 530 -8.65 18.10 9.95
CA GLN A 530 -7.80 19.29 9.85
C GLN A 530 -7.73 19.77 8.40
N SER A 531 -7.99 21.06 8.17
CA SER A 531 -7.74 21.71 6.88
C SER A 531 -6.32 22.29 6.85
N VAL A 532 -5.60 22.04 5.76
CA VAL A 532 -4.25 22.59 5.51
C VAL A 532 -4.22 23.21 4.12
N LYS A 533 -3.64 24.40 3.99
CA LYS A 533 -3.41 25.02 2.69
C LYS A 533 -2.14 24.43 2.10
N ILE A 534 -2.23 23.91 0.88
CA ILE A 534 -1.14 23.24 0.17
C ILE A 534 -0.82 24.05 -1.07
N LYS A 535 0.48 24.25 -1.32
CA LYS A 535 0.96 24.78 -2.59
C LYS A 535 1.54 23.66 -3.45
N GLY A 536 1.17 23.61 -4.71
CA GLY A 536 1.64 22.58 -5.63
C GLY A 536 1.29 22.91 -7.07
N PHE A 537 1.11 21.87 -7.88
CA PHE A 537 0.80 21.99 -9.29
C PHE A 537 -0.52 21.31 -9.65
N ASP A 538 -1.26 21.98 -10.53
CA ASP A 538 -2.51 21.49 -11.11
C ASP A 538 -2.25 20.73 -12.42
N PHE A 539 -3.24 19.99 -12.88
CA PHE A 539 -3.28 19.33 -14.20
C PHE A 539 -3.30 20.35 -15.34
N ALA A 540 -4.37 21.15 -15.42
CA ALA A 540 -4.60 22.10 -16.50
C ALA A 540 -5.48 23.26 -15.98
N PRO A 541 -4.93 24.13 -15.10
CA PRO A 541 -5.74 25.08 -14.35
C PRO A 541 -6.43 26.10 -15.25
N ARG A 542 -5.83 26.43 -16.41
CA ARG A 542 -6.39 27.38 -17.38
C ARG A 542 -7.62 26.85 -18.13
N LEU A 543 -7.77 25.53 -18.28
CA LEU A 543 -8.95 24.93 -18.91
C LEU A 543 -10.15 24.88 -17.96
N HIS A 544 -9.89 24.81 -16.64
CA HIS A 544 -10.93 24.55 -15.64
C HIS A 544 -10.97 25.64 -14.57
N THR A 545 -10.90 26.90 -14.97
CA THR A 545 -10.89 28.04 -14.01
C THR A 545 -12.06 28.00 -13.02
N ALA A 546 -13.21 27.46 -13.44
CA ALA A 546 -14.42 27.34 -12.61
C ALA A 546 -14.29 26.35 -11.43
N ARG A 547 -13.42 25.33 -11.51
CA ARG A 547 -13.22 24.36 -10.40
C ARG A 547 -12.25 24.84 -9.33
N GLY A 548 -11.61 25.99 -9.56
CA GLY A 548 -10.50 26.47 -8.75
C GLY A 548 -9.23 25.63 -8.91
N GLY A 549 -8.19 25.97 -8.15
CA GLY A 549 -6.93 25.23 -8.15
C GLY A 549 -7.04 23.89 -7.45
N ILE A 550 -6.46 22.85 -8.05
CA ILE A 550 -6.28 21.53 -7.46
C ILE A 550 -4.80 21.21 -7.44
N VAL A 551 -4.30 20.77 -6.29
CA VAL A 551 -2.93 20.25 -6.21
C VAL A 551 -2.96 18.75 -6.45
N SER A 552 -2.29 18.30 -7.50
CA SER A 552 -2.05 16.89 -7.81
C SER A 552 -0.79 16.40 -7.11
N SER A 553 -0.88 15.32 -6.35
CA SER A 553 0.28 14.73 -5.67
C SER A 553 1.31 14.23 -6.67
N GLU A 554 0.83 13.57 -7.73
CA GLU A 554 1.67 13.06 -8.80
C GLU A 554 2.38 14.22 -9.50
N TRP A 555 1.64 15.20 -10.03
CA TRP A 555 2.22 16.23 -10.89
C TRP A 555 3.11 17.22 -10.10
N THR A 556 2.79 17.43 -8.82
CA THR A 556 3.68 18.17 -7.92
C THR A 556 4.99 17.42 -7.66
N ALA A 557 4.92 16.08 -7.49
CA ALA A 557 6.12 15.27 -7.32
C ALA A 557 6.94 15.16 -8.61
N GLN A 558 6.29 15.10 -9.76
CA GLN A 558 6.92 15.19 -11.09
C GLN A 558 7.74 16.48 -11.24
N MET A 559 7.15 17.63 -10.86
CA MET A 559 7.87 18.90 -10.82
C MET A 559 9.04 18.88 -9.83
N ALA A 560 8.87 18.25 -8.66
CA ALA A 560 9.97 18.08 -7.71
C ALA A 560 11.13 17.23 -8.27
N VAL A 561 10.86 16.21 -9.10
CA VAL A 561 11.88 15.48 -9.85
C VAL A 561 12.58 16.42 -10.85
N ALA A 562 11.83 17.19 -11.63
CA ALA A 562 12.39 18.14 -12.59
C ALA A 562 13.29 19.20 -11.91
N TYR A 563 12.91 19.72 -10.75
CA TYR A 563 13.75 20.61 -9.95
C TYR A 563 15.06 19.97 -9.51
N LYS A 564 15.04 18.70 -9.08
CA LYS A 564 16.28 17.98 -8.74
C LYS A 564 17.20 17.78 -9.94
N ILE A 565 16.63 17.52 -11.12
CA ILE A 565 17.41 17.42 -12.37
C ILE A 565 18.06 18.77 -12.70
N MET A 566 17.35 19.88 -12.49
CA MET A 566 17.89 21.24 -12.68
C MET A 566 18.96 21.59 -11.63
N GLU A 567 18.76 21.19 -10.37
CA GLU A 567 19.76 21.31 -9.31
C GLU A 567 21.06 20.59 -9.70
N ASP A 568 20.98 19.33 -10.14
CA ASP A 568 22.12 18.53 -10.58
C ASP A 568 22.81 19.12 -11.81
N PHE A 569 22.03 19.69 -12.73
CA PHE A 569 22.55 20.37 -13.90
C PHE A 569 23.38 21.61 -13.55
N TYR A 570 22.86 22.48 -12.67
CA TYR A 570 23.59 23.68 -12.24
C TYR A 570 24.73 23.40 -11.27
N SER A 571 24.61 22.34 -10.46
CA SER A 571 25.71 21.84 -9.63
C SER A 571 26.91 21.44 -10.49
N ARG A 572 26.66 20.75 -11.61
CA ARG A 572 27.70 20.37 -12.58
C ARG A 572 28.30 21.57 -13.33
N LYS A 573 27.53 22.64 -13.57
CA LYS A 573 28.00 23.90 -14.18
C LYS A 573 28.72 24.84 -13.20
N ALA A 574 28.90 24.44 -11.94
CA ALA A 574 29.46 25.26 -10.85
C ALA A 574 28.66 26.54 -10.53
N THR A 575 27.39 26.62 -10.93
CA THR A 575 26.50 27.75 -10.62
C THR A 575 25.74 27.48 -9.32
N LYS A 576 26.46 27.54 -8.18
CA LYS A 576 25.94 27.14 -6.86
C LYS A 576 24.63 27.83 -6.45
N SER A 577 24.45 29.10 -6.81
CA SER A 577 23.23 29.84 -6.45
C SER A 577 21.98 29.28 -7.15
N LYS A 578 22.07 28.93 -8.45
CA LYS A 578 20.93 28.36 -9.18
C LYS A 578 20.65 26.92 -8.72
N ALA A 579 21.70 26.15 -8.45
CA ALA A 579 21.54 24.81 -7.88
C ALA A 579 20.79 24.87 -6.54
N ALA A 580 21.20 25.77 -5.64
CA ALA A 580 20.54 25.95 -4.35
C ALA A 580 19.07 26.42 -4.48
N ASP A 581 18.76 27.30 -5.44
CA ASP A 581 17.38 27.74 -5.69
C ASP A 581 16.49 26.56 -6.11
N TYR A 582 16.92 25.78 -7.11
CA TYR A 582 16.15 24.62 -7.57
C TYR A 582 16.07 23.51 -6.52
N GLY A 583 17.14 23.23 -5.78
CA GLY A 583 17.11 22.28 -4.66
C GLY A 583 16.15 22.73 -3.54
N GLY A 584 16.13 24.03 -3.23
CA GLY A 584 15.17 24.62 -2.30
C GLY A 584 13.72 24.46 -2.76
N LYS A 585 13.44 24.67 -4.05
CA LYS A 585 12.11 24.44 -4.63
C LYS A 585 11.69 22.98 -4.55
N ALA A 586 12.58 22.04 -4.89
CA ALA A 586 12.31 20.61 -4.75
C ALA A 586 11.95 20.24 -3.30
N GLN A 587 12.72 20.73 -2.33
CA GLN A 587 12.48 20.45 -0.90
C GLN A 587 11.19 21.09 -0.39
N MET A 588 10.84 22.29 -0.85
CA MET A 588 9.58 22.96 -0.53
C MET A 588 8.39 22.11 -1.00
N TYR A 589 8.32 21.74 -2.28
CA TYR A 589 7.21 20.94 -2.81
C TYR A 589 7.13 19.52 -2.20
N LEU A 590 8.27 18.91 -1.85
CA LEU A 590 8.29 17.67 -1.06
C LEU A 590 7.71 17.86 0.36
N GLY A 591 7.93 19.04 0.97
CA GLY A 591 7.31 19.41 2.23
C GLY A 591 5.79 19.56 2.10
N GLU A 592 5.32 20.19 1.02
CA GLU A 592 3.89 20.34 0.71
C GLU A 592 3.21 18.97 0.50
N LEU A 593 3.85 18.06 -0.25
CA LEU A 593 3.39 16.66 -0.36
C LEU A 593 3.40 15.95 1.00
N GLY A 594 4.41 16.21 1.84
CA GLY A 594 4.45 15.72 3.22
C GLY A 594 3.23 16.14 4.04
N ASN A 595 2.67 17.32 3.76
CA ASN A 595 1.43 17.78 4.40
C ASN A 595 0.17 17.07 3.85
N MET A 596 0.22 16.45 2.68
CA MET A 596 -0.89 15.69 2.08
C MET A 596 -0.94 14.22 2.47
N ILE A 597 0.07 13.72 3.22
CA ILE A 597 0.12 12.30 3.62
C ILE A 597 -1.11 11.91 4.42
N ILE A 598 -1.78 10.86 3.96
CA ILE A 598 -2.90 10.21 4.63
C ILE A 598 -2.48 8.83 5.13
N SER A 599 -3.19 8.32 6.14
CA SER A 599 -3.06 6.93 6.55
C SER A 599 -3.96 6.07 5.68
N SER A 600 -3.44 4.95 5.20
CA SER A 600 -4.20 3.90 4.53
C SER A 600 -5.50 3.56 5.27
N SER A 601 -6.57 3.42 4.48
CA SER A 601 -7.93 3.18 4.95
C SER A 601 -8.25 1.68 5.10
N SER A 602 -7.50 0.78 4.44
CA SER A 602 -7.76 -0.66 4.49
C SER A 602 -7.08 -1.37 5.66
N ALA A 603 -7.65 -2.52 6.04
CA ALA A 603 -7.05 -3.39 7.04
C ALA A 603 -5.69 -3.97 6.59
N SER A 604 -5.50 -4.21 5.28
CA SER A 604 -4.25 -4.69 4.69
C SER A 604 -3.15 -3.64 4.69
N GLY A 605 -3.52 -2.37 4.53
CA GLY A 605 -2.56 -1.28 4.53
C GLY A 605 -2.15 -0.79 5.91
N GLN A 606 -2.77 -1.29 6.99
CA GLN A 606 -2.31 -1.11 8.39
C GLN A 606 -2.01 0.35 8.79
N GLY A 607 -2.74 1.31 8.21
CA GLY A 607 -2.54 2.74 8.42
C GLY A 607 -1.19 3.29 7.93
N GLN A 608 -0.45 2.55 7.10
CA GLN A 608 0.78 3.03 6.45
C GLN A 608 0.50 4.33 5.69
N GLY A 609 1.49 5.22 5.63
CA GLY A 609 1.34 6.50 4.93
C GLY A 609 1.26 6.30 3.42
N CYS A 610 0.35 6.99 2.77
CA CYS A 610 0.26 7.10 1.31
C CYS A 610 -0.19 8.52 0.93
N LEU A 611 -0.12 8.85 -0.36
CA LEU A 611 -0.65 10.12 -0.86
C LEU A 611 -1.99 9.91 -1.57
N PRO A 612 -2.93 10.85 -1.41
CA PRO A 612 -4.08 10.89 -2.30
C PRO A 612 -3.63 11.30 -3.71
N TYR A 613 -4.48 11.09 -4.71
CA TYR A 613 -4.15 11.53 -6.08
C TYR A 613 -4.11 13.07 -6.18
N ALA A 614 -5.04 13.75 -5.51
CA ALA A 614 -5.15 15.21 -5.53
C ALA A 614 -5.80 15.74 -4.25
N THR A 615 -5.84 17.07 -4.09
CA THR A 615 -6.52 17.73 -2.96
C THR A 615 -8.03 17.65 -2.98
N GLN A 616 -8.63 17.30 -4.14
CA GLN A 616 -10.07 17.15 -4.32
C GLN A 616 -10.40 15.81 -5.01
N GLU A 617 -11.45 15.14 -4.53
CA GLU A 617 -11.98 13.90 -5.09
C GLU A 617 -12.98 14.18 -6.22
N HIS A 618 -13.07 13.27 -7.19
CA HIS A 618 -14.05 13.33 -8.28
C HIS A 618 -14.12 14.67 -9.04
N VAL A 619 -12.96 15.22 -9.42
CA VAL A 619 -12.90 16.45 -10.21
C VAL A 619 -12.23 16.24 -11.55
N ASP A 620 -12.71 16.94 -12.57
CA ASP A 620 -12.17 16.91 -13.93
C ASP A 620 -10.72 17.40 -13.98
N THR A 621 -9.84 16.55 -14.50
CA THR A 621 -8.42 16.83 -14.67
C THR A 621 -8.13 17.68 -15.92
N GLY A 622 -9.08 17.79 -16.84
CA GLY A 622 -8.89 18.41 -18.16
C GLY A 622 -8.17 17.54 -19.17
N HIS A 623 -7.95 16.27 -18.82
CA HIS A 623 -7.28 15.29 -19.67
C HIS A 623 -8.19 14.12 -20.06
N GLY A 624 -9.50 14.26 -19.83
CA GLY A 624 -10.51 13.26 -20.21
C GLY A 624 -10.85 12.25 -19.13
N TRP A 625 -10.35 12.43 -17.90
CA TRP A 625 -10.74 11.64 -16.73
C TRP A 625 -10.89 12.50 -15.47
N MET A 626 -11.54 11.91 -14.46
CA MET A 626 -11.79 12.52 -13.16
C MET A 626 -10.76 12.02 -12.14
N THR A 627 -10.44 12.84 -11.13
CA THR A 627 -9.72 12.35 -9.96
C THR A 627 -10.52 11.23 -9.27
N PRO A 628 -9.85 10.25 -8.63
CA PRO A 628 -10.53 9.17 -7.91
C PRO A 628 -11.50 9.69 -6.85
N LYS A 629 -12.55 8.91 -6.59
CA LYS A 629 -13.51 9.14 -5.51
C LYS A 629 -12.93 8.68 -4.17
N GLY A 630 -13.43 9.24 -3.09
CA GLY A 630 -13.04 8.96 -1.72
C GLY A 630 -12.01 9.96 -1.19
N GLY A 631 -12.41 10.79 -0.21
CA GLY A 631 -11.53 11.78 0.42
C GLY A 631 -10.34 11.19 1.18
N HIS A 632 -10.24 9.86 1.27
CA HIS A 632 -9.12 9.12 1.88
C HIS A 632 -8.57 8.03 0.95
N THR A 633 -8.70 8.23 -0.35
CA THR A 633 -8.23 7.27 -1.35
C THR A 633 -6.73 7.40 -1.58
N GLY A 634 -5.98 6.34 -1.25
CA GLY A 634 -4.54 6.27 -1.51
C GLY A 634 -4.28 6.03 -3.00
N SER A 635 -3.31 6.74 -3.59
CA SER A 635 -2.93 6.64 -5.00
C SER A 635 -1.55 6.04 -5.15
N VAL A 636 -1.43 5.02 -6.00
CA VAL A 636 -0.13 4.43 -6.38
C VAL A 636 0.75 5.46 -7.07
N SER A 637 0.27 6.14 -8.12
CA SER A 637 1.08 7.11 -8.87
C SER A 637 1.57 8.26 -7.99
N GLY A 638 0.68 8.90 -7.22
CA GLY A 638 1.05 9.98 -6.30
C GLY A 638 2.10 9.54 -5.27
N THR A 639 1.93 8.34 -4.70
CA THR A 639 2.87 7.78 -3.72
C THR A 639 4.22 7.42 -4.33
N VAL A 640 4.23 6.80 -5.52
CA VAL A 640 5.47 6.40 -6.21
C VAL A 640 6.26 7.62 -6.68
N TYR A 641 5.62 8.62 -7.29
CA TYR A 641 6.35 9.82 -7.69
C TYR A 641 6.89 10.61 -6.50
N ALA A 642 6.20 10.65 -5.37
CA ALA A 642 6.75 11.28 -4.18
C ALA A 642 7.99 10.54 -3.65
N LEU A 643 8.05 9.20 -3.78
CA LEU A 643 9.27 8.44 -3.51
C LEU A 643 10.37 8.80 -4.51
N PHE A 644 10.07 8.87 -5.82
CA PHE A 644 11.03 9.26 -6.85
C PHE A 644 11.60 10.66 -6.59
N ALA A 645 10.73 11.62 -6.30
CA ALA A 645 11.10 12.97 -5.93
C ALA A 645 11.95 12.99 -4.66
N TYR A 646 11.56 12.28 -3.60
CA TYR A 646 12.31 12.26 -2.33
C TYR A 646 13.72 11.68 -2.53
N TYR A 647 13.84 10.57 -3.26
CA TYR A 647 15.10 9.89 -3.50
C TYR A 647 15.92 10.44 -4.67
N GLY A 648 15.37 11.39 -5.45
CA GLY A 648 16.04 11.94 -6.63
C GLY A 648 16.16 10.95 -7.79
N PHE A 649 15.19 10.04 -7.93
CA PHE A 649 15.15 9.08 -9.02
C PHE A 649 14.44 9.67 -10.24
N ASN A 650 15.12 9.69 -11.39
CA ASN A 650 14.53 10.03 -12.68
C ASN A 650 14.00 8.76 -13.36
N PRO A 651 12.68 8.55 -13.51
CA PRO A 651 12.13 7.35 -14.15
C PRO A 651 12.41 7.29 -15.67
N LEU A 652 12.71 8.44 -16.30
CA LEU A 652 12.92 8.58 -17.74
C LEU A 652 14.39 8.56 -18.17
N GLU A 653 15.31 8.31 -17.23
CA GLU A 653 16.73 8.09 -17.52
C GLU A 653 17.23 6.81 -16.82
N LEU A 654 18.03 5.99 -17.51
CA LEU A 654 18.65 4.83 -16.87
C LEU A 654 19.53 5.28 -15.72
N SER A 655 19.20 4.82 -14.50
CA SER A 655 20.02 5.03 -13.31
C SER A 655 21.48 4.62 -13.56
N LYS A 656 22.41 5.46 -13.08
CA LYS A 656 23.85 5.26 -13.24
C LYS A 656 24.38 4.12 -12.38
#